data_AF-A0A2D5S1D7-F1
#
_entry.id   AF-A0A2D5S1D7-F1
#
_cell.length_a   1.000
_cell.length_b   1.000
_cell.length_c   1.000
_cell.angle_alpha   90.00
_cell.angle_beta   90.00
_cell.angle_gamma   90.00
#
_symmetry.space_group_name_H-M   'P 1'
#
loop_
_entity.id
_entity.type
_entity.pdbx_description
1 polymer ?
#
loop_
_entity_poly.entity_id
_entity_poly.type
_entity_poly.pdbx_seq_one_letter_code
_entity_poly.pdbx_strand_id
1 'polypeptide(L)'
;MSRFGDNIKSNSGKWVFTVVALVLLPLILFGFWPASEQSETTSDSSFKSDFLQKSDGNAVNISRSDNNNSNAVVKIDTTDYVQCQQFTQEFRSTSVGWGYENHKEWDSYLDQGYSLDEITLAVDHFANSNFAAKFRVEQLRKGTEISLSNQQLNEQLRQQFPELANSGFSVERAIPLPVFASFEKMTDQEKKQVLTEHEIGVNDVAYFIHSGLPDDDIMMMLSHISDPAAMVSYERLEATSLIDFAVAASRPVLVESLLKSGLLPSSDAYLGSSMEWALSRLSYANENTQKNAVDVVKLLKLYGAKAKFRLKSQARIEGNFPRNYFQFNEQQILSILQDYQLDLTLIEQRQVPVLSEQHPLIENLEAQRATFLTKQFTDEYPVQLNACERTLDSVNTQWQPESAYDVVNRIGKLYEGSPEIVISELADIDPLLVDIYRERLDRIARPMTIISFPPEASALLQKGDIRQAIRYFEAQSYSDEVKRWLIPQLLGFNVEYYSEVRQSSLWVGDLQLSDLMLLRVGAEKIQALEQAGANLRGMDSRHKTLMHYAAEQSDVNLMSFLKTQGYPFSLDDQGQDPLHIVLRADQPRLSMQSIETLVDIVMDYQPDIDVFHHSRMALIKLKYPQLYQSLTSRHAELAITGETPLPQVR
;
A
#
# COMPACT_ATOMS: atom_id res chain seq x y z
N MET A 1 -51.43 -38.75 -64.69
CA MET A 1 -50.21 -38.06 -65.17
C MET A 1 -50.47 -36.54 -65.11
N SER A 2 -50.89 -36.00 -63.96
CA SER A 2 -50.11 -35.40 -62.84
C SER A 2 -49.52 -34.02 -63.20
N ARG A 3 -50.32 -33.01 -63.58
CA ARG A 3 -51.19 -32.06 -62.82
C ARG A 3 -50.48 -30.95 -62.00
N PHE A 4 -50.38 -29.78 -62.64
CA PHE A 4 -50.77 -28.41 -62.23
C PHE A 4 -50.29 -27.77 -60.90
N GLY A 5 -49.79 -26.52 -61.02
CA GLY A 5 -50.56 -25.36 -60.50
C GLY A 5 -49.90 -24.44 -59.47
N ASP A 6 -49.51 -23.26 -59.94
CA ASP A 6 -49.65 -21.90 -59.38
C ASP A 6 -49.02 -21.44 -58.04
N ASN A 7 -48.28 -20.33 -58.20
CA ASN A 7 -47.96 -19.29 -57.24
C ASN A 7 -49.23 -18.59 -56.69
N ILE A 8 -49.20 -18.15 -55.42
CA ILE A 8 -49.42 -16.75 -54.93
C ILE A 8 -49.75 -16.73 -53.40
N LYS A 9 -48.96 -15.91 -52.68
CA LYS A 9 -49.16 -15.18 -51.38
C LYS A 9 -49.49 -15.91 -50.07
N SER A 10 -48.67 -15.60 -49.04
CA SER A 10 -49.05 -15.53 -47.62
C SER A 10 -48.06 -14.61 -46.88
N ASN A 11 -48.43 -13.36 -46.59
CA ASN A 11 -48.81 -12.84 -45.26
C ASN A 11 -47.67 -12.77 -44.22
N SER A 12 -47.01 -11.60 -44.12
CA SER A 12 -46.15 -11.21 -43.01
C SER A 12 -46.97 -10.54 -41.90
N GLY A 13 -47.17 -11.26 -40.80
CA GLY A 13 -47.75 -10.77 -39.55
C GLY A 13 -46.65 -10.35 -38.56
N LYS A 14 -46.81 -9.14 -38.02
CA LYS A 14 -45.95 -8.42 -37.07
C LYS A 14 -45.65 -9.22 -35.79
N TRP A 15 -44.39 -9.17 -35.33
CA TRP A 15 -44.05 -9.25 -33.91
C TRP A 15 -43.39 -7.95 -33.50
N VAL A 16 -43.99 -7.30 -32.51
CA VAL A 16 -43.55 -6.04 -31.91
C VAL A 16 -42.54 -6.37 -30.82
N PHE A 17 -41.31 -5.89 -30.96
CA PHE A 17 -40.37 -5.75 -29.84
C PHE A 17 -40.22 -4.27 -29.52
N THR A 18 -40.63 -3.91 -28.31
CA THR A 18 -40.47 -2.57 -27.76
C THR A 18 -39.02 -2.38 -27.33
N VAL A 19 -38.27 -1.61 -28.11
CA VAL A 19 -36.98 -1.05 -27.73
C VAL A 19 -37.25 0.10 -26.76
N VAL A 20 -36.77 0.01 -25.51
CA VAL A 20 -36.71 1.18 -24.62
C VAL A 20 -35.31 1.78 -24.73
N ALA A 21 -35.32 3.08 -25.01
CA ALA A 21 -34.23 3.88 -25.52
C ALA A 21 -33.10 4.13 -24.52
N LEU A 22 -31.87 3.98 -25.02
CA LEU A 22 -30.71 4.74 -24.58
C LEU A 22 -30.96 6.23 -24.86
N VAL A 23 -31.10 7.04 -23.81
CA VAL A 23 -31.13 8.50 -23.93
C VAL A 23 -29.78 9.04 -23.47
N LEU A 24 -28.96 9.40 -24.45
CA LEU A 24 -27.91 10.40 -24.33
C LEU A 24 -28.57 11.78 -24.44
N LEU A 25 -28.39 12.66 -23.45
CA LEU A 25 -28.55 14.11 -23.65
C LEU A 25 -27.56 14.90 -22.76
N PRO A 26 -27.03 16.04 -23.24
CA PRO A 26 -26.00 16.84 -22.59
C PRO A 26 -26.56 17.97 -21.70
N LEU A 27 -25.89 18.17 -20.55
CA LEU A 27 -25.46 19.42 -19.90
C LEU A 27 -26.43 20.62 -19.62
N ILE A 28 -26.48 20.95 -18.30
CA ILE A 28 -26.60 22.26 -17.56
C ILE A 28 -28.01 22.80 -17.18
N LEU A 29 -28.35 22.80 -15.87
CA LEU A 29 -28.52 23.98 -14.98
C LEU A 29 -29.20 23.63 -13.62
N PHE A 30 -28.46 23.88 -12.52
CA PHE A 30 -28.82 24.26 -11.13
C PHE A 30 -30.06 23.71 -10.38
N GLY A 31 -29.82 23.24 -9.13
CA GLY A 31 -30.80 23.34 -8.03
C GLY A 31 -30.66 22.33 -6.89
N PHE A 32 -29.91 22.70 -5.84
CA PHE A 32 -30.06 22.36 -4.40
C PHE A 32 -30.69 21.03 -3.92
N TRP A 33 -29.94 20.24 -3.13
CA TRP A 33 -30.32 19.80 -1.76
C TRP A 33 -29.15 19.14 -0.99
N PRO A 34 -29.23 18.84 0.34
CA PRO A 34 -28.26 19.27 1.34
C PRO A 34 -27.36 18.13 1.88
N ALA A 35 -26.41 18.55 2.71
CA ALA A 35 -25.48 17.74 3.48
C ALA A 35 -26.16 16.68 4.36
N SER A 36 -25.53 15.52 4.44
CA SER A 36 -25.57 14.66 5.63
C SER A 36 -24.13 14.38 6.06
N GLU A 37 -23.79 14.87 7.25
CA GLU A 37 -22.54 14.59 7.97
C GLU A 37 -22.29 13.09 8.05
N GLN A 38 -21.07 12.67 7.67
CA GLN A 38 -20.53 11.37 8.06
C GLN A 38 -19.20 11.60 8.80
N SER A 39 -19.19 11.06 10.00
CA SER A 39 -18.15 11.07 11.01
C SER A 39 -16.85 10.46 10.51
N GLU A 40 -15.75 11.14 10.81
CA GLU A 40 -14.38 10.71 10.65
C GLU A 40 -14.09 9.45 11.49
N THR A 41 -13.62 8.40 10.82
CA THR A 41 -12.83 7.33 11.45
C THR A 41 -11.49 7.25 10.74
N THR A 42 -10.46 7.73 11.42
CA THR A 42 -9.06 7.63 11.03
C THR A 42 -8.57 6.18 11.13
N SER A 43 -8.22 5.57 10.00
CA SER A 43 -7.31 4.42 9.96
C SER A 43 -6.14 4.79 9.07
N ASP A 44 -4.99 4.96 9.71
CA ASP A 44 -3.69 5.23 9.13
C ASP A 44 -3.27 4.05 8.25
N SER A 45 -3.33 4.23 6.94
CA SER A 45 -2.74 3.32 5.97
C SER A 45 -2.23 4.12 4.78
N SER A 46 -0.92 4.06 4.60
CA SER A 46 -0.14 4.53 3.45
C SER A 46 -0.95 4.57 2.15
N PHE A 47 -1.23 5.78 1.63
CA PHE A 47 -1.65 5.91 0.25
C PHE A 47 -1.07 7.14 -0.43
N LYS A 48 -0.51 6.85 -1.59
CA LYS A 48 0.09 7.74 -2.59
C LYS A 48 -0.86 8.90 -2.88
N SER A 49 -0.34 10.12 -2.81
CA SER A 49 -1.03 11.32 -3.25
C SER A 49 -1.18 11.31 -4.77
N ASP A 50 -2.42 11.24 -5.25
CA ASP A 50 -2.82 11.57 -6.63
C ASP A 50 -2.69 13.09 -6.85
N PHE A 51 -1.46 13.54 -7.08
CA PHE A 51 -1.15 14.84 -7.69
C PHE A 51 -0.12 14.63 -8.80
N LEU A 52 -0.54 13.99 -9.89
CA LEU A 52 0.20 14.01 -11.15
C LEU A 52 -0.80 14.17 -12.29
N GLN A 53 -1.10 15.41 -12.65
CA GLN A 53 -1.64 15.72 -13.96
C GLN A 53 -0.60 16.46 -14.79
N LYS A 54 -0.05 15.72 -15.76
CA LYS A 54 0.55 16.12 -17.04
C LYS A 54 1.48 17.34 -17.03
N SER A 55 2.78 17.08 -17.11
CA SER A 55 3.68 17.87 -17.95
C SER A 55 4.58 16.96 -18.76
N ASP A 56 4.66 17.24 -20.05
CA ASP A 56 5.57 16.67 -21.03
C ASP A 56 7.03 16.82 -20.57
N GLY A 57 7.56 15.79 -19.93
CA GLY A 57 8.98 15.55 -19.78
C GLY A 57 9.23 14.18 -20.36
N ASN A 58 10.12 14.08 -21.35
CA ASN A 58 10.49 12.85 -22.05
C ASN A 58 10.45 11.64 -21.12
N ALA A 59 9.33 10.93 -21.14
CA ALA A 59 9.30 9.55 -20.74
C ALA A 59 10.28 8.88 -21.68
N VAL A 60 11.45 8.50 -21.16
CA VAL A 60 12.11 7.33 -21.71
C VAL A 60 11.07 6.24 -21.56
N ASN A 61 10.35 5.99 -22.65
CA ASN A 61 9.65 4.75 -22.88
C ASN A 61 10.69 3.67 -22.60
N ILE A 62 10.65 3.10 -21.40
CA ILE A 62 10.95 1.68 -21.27
C ILE A 62 9.73 1.02 -21.90
N SER A 63 9.68 1.09 -23.24
CA SER A 63 9.06 0.06 -24.02
C SER A 63 9.54 -1.23 -23.39
N ARG A 64 8.61 -2.12 -23.00
CA ARG A 64 8.87 -3.55 -23.15
C ARG A 64 9.43 -3.67 -24.55
N SER A 65 10.76 -3.75 -24.66
CA SER A 65 11.36 -4.23 -25.86
C SER A 65 10.79 -5.63 -25.98
N ASP A 66 9.97 -5.85 -26.99
CA ASP A 66 9.90 -7.14 -27.64
C ASP A 66 11.34 -7.48 -28.09
N ASN A 67 12.17 -7.93 -27.13
CA ASN A 67 13.47 -8.51 -27.39
C ASN A 67 13.23 -9.95 -27.81
N ASN A 68 12.57 -10.10 -28.97
CA ASN A 68 12.85 -11.22 -29.83
C ASN A 68 14.21 -10.95 -30.49
N ASN A 69 15.16 -11.84 -30.21
CA ASN A 69 16.53 -11.96 -30.72
C ASN A 69 17.63 -11.06 -30.11
N SER A 70 18.21 -11.54 -29.01
CA SER A 70 19.58 -12.10 -29.06
C SER A 70 19.85 -12.99 -27.84
N ASN A 71 19.89 -14.31 -28.05
CA ASN A 71 20.37 -15.30 -27.08
C ASN A 71 21.90 -15.23 -26.95
N ALA A 72 22.43 -14.11 -26.47
CA ALA A 72 23.74 -14.06 -25.86
C ALA A 72 23.51 -13.95 -24.36
N VAL A 73 23.57 -15.10 -23.67
CA VAL A 73 23.56 -15.16 -22.22
C VAL A 73 24.72 -14.28 -21.74
N VAL A 74 24.42 -13.12 -21.18
CA VAL A 74 25.44 -12.24 -20.62
C VAL A 74 26.02 -13.00 -19.43
N LYS A 75 27.29 -13.39 -19.54
CA LYS A 75 28.00 -14.06 -18.46
C LYS A 75 28.19 -13.05 -17.33
N ILE A 76 27.51 -13.30 -16.22
CA ILE A 76 27.53 -12.45 -15.03
C ILE A 76 28.89 -12.56 -14.36
N ASP A 77 29.51 -11.42 -14.03
CA ASP A 77 30.68 -11.40 -13.17
C ASP A 77 30.24 -11.58 -11.71
N THR A 78 30.32 -12.81 -11.21
CA THR A 78 29.90 -13.16 -9.85
C THR A 78 30.77 -12.54 -8.76
N THR A 79 31.86 -11.84 -9.10
CA THR A 79 32.71 -11.09 -8.16
C THR A 79 32.35 -9.61 -8.08
N ASP A 80 31.55 -9.11 -9.02
CA ASP A 80 31.08 -7.73 -9.04
C ASP A 80 29.81 -7.57 -8.19
N TYR A 81 29.87 -6.70 -7.17
CA TYR A 81 28.76 -6.47 -6.24
C TYR A 81 27.49 -5.98 -6.95
N VAL A 82 27.61 -5.12 -7.97
CA VAL A 82 26.46 -4.51 -8.66
C VAL A 82 25.75 -5.54 -9.51
N GLN A 83 26.50 -6.28 -10.32
CA GLN A 83 25.95 -7.35 -11.14
C GLN A 83 25.29 -8.42 -10.27
N CYS A 84 25.91 -8.78 -9.14
CA CYS A 84 25.31 -9.73 -8.20
C CYS A 84 24.07 -9.20 -7.50
N GLN A 85 24.04 -7.92 -7.12
CA GLN A 85 22.85 -7.30 -6.54
C GLN A 85 21.69 -7.29 -7.56
N GLN A 86 21.96 -6.88 -8.80
CA GLN A 86 20.96 -6.85 -9.87
C GLN A 86 20.45 -8.26 -10.20
N PHE A 87 21.35 -9.21 -10.41
CA PHE A 87 21.00 -10.59 -10.71
C PHE A 87 20.18 -11.24 -9.60
N THR A 88 20.60 -11.10 -8.35
CA THR A 88 19.87 -11.71 -7.21
C THR A 88 18.49 -11.07 -7.02
N GLN A 89 18.34 -9.75 -7.26
CA GLN A 89 17.05 -9.07 -7.24
C GLN A 89 16.14 -9.53 -8.38
N GLU A 90 16.67 -9.60 -9.60
CA GLU A 90 15.94 -10.08 -10.77
C GLU A 90 15.52 -11.55 -10.59
N PHE A 91 16.43 -12.41 -10.15
CA PHE A 91 16.14 -13.81 -9.83
C PHE A 91 15.03 -13.94 -8.80
N ARG A 92 15.11 -13.22 -7.67
CA ARG A 92 14.08 -13.25 -6.61
C ARG A 92 12.74 -12.77 -7.14
N SER A 93 12.71 -11.65 -7.86
CA SER A 93 11.48 -11.10 -8.46
C SER A 93 10.85 -12.08 -9.45
N THR A 94 11.65 -12.67 -10.34
CA THR A 94 11.17 -13.62 -11.36
C THR A 94 10.71 -14.94 -10.75
N SER A 95 11.43 -15.46 -9.75
CA SER A 95 11.07 -16.68 -9.02
C SER A 95 9.76 -16.54 -8.24
N VAL A 96 9.59 -15.43 -7.52
CA VAL A 96 8.33 -15.12 -6.82
C VAL A 96 7.19 -14.83 -7.80
N GLY A 97 7.49 -14.11 -8.89
CA GLY A 97 6.53 -13.81 -9.96
C GLY A 97 5.91 -15.05 -10.59
N TRP A 98 6.68 -16.13 -10.72
CA TRP A 98 6.18 -17.41 -11.22
C TRP A 98 4.96 -17.92 -10.43
N GLY A 99 5.00 -17.90 -9.09
CA GLY A 99 3.87 -18.32 -8.27
C GLY A 99 2.63 -17.42 -8.48
N TYR A 100 2.85 -16.11 -8.59
CA TYR A 100 1.78 -15.14 -8.85
C TYR A 100 1.09 -15.33 -10.19
N GLU A 101 1.83 -15.72 -11.22
CA GLU A 101 1.28 -15.88 -12.57
C GLU A 101 0.59 -17.23 -12.76
N ASN A 102 1.06 -18.28 -12.09
CA ASN A 102 0.61 -19.65 -12.36
C ASN A 102 -0.48 -20.17 -11.41
N HIS A 103 -0.59 -19.65 -10.18
CA HIS A 103 -1.50 -20.23 -9.16
C HIS A 103 -2.98 -20.28 -9.57
N LYS A 104 -3.42 -19.41 -10.48
CA LYS A 104 -4.83 -19.36 -10.93
C LYS A 104 -5.27 -20.60 -11.70
N GLU A 105 -4.31 -21.35 -12.27
CA GLU A 105 -4.57 -22.57 -13.04
C GLU A 105 -4.41 -23.84 -12.19
N TRP A 106 -4.03 -23.69 -10.90
CA TRP A 106 -3.76 -24.82 -10.01
C TRP A 106 -5.02 -25.47 -9.45
N ASP A 107 -6.22 -24.96 -9.75
CA ASP A 107 -7.46 -25.66 -9.43
C ASP A 107 -7.59 -26.98 -10.21
N SER A 108 -6.92 -27.12 -11.35
CA SER A 108 -6.79 -28.38 -12.10
C SER A 108 -6.11 -29.52 -11.31
N TYR A 109 -5.37 -29.22 -10.24
CA TYR A 109 -4.82 -30.28 -9.36
C TYR A 109 -5.89 -30.95 -8.51
N LEU A 110 -7.08 -30.35 -8.34
CA LEU A 110 -8.23 -31.01 -7.71
C LEU A 110 -8.63 -32.26 -8.50
N ASP A 111 -8.61 -32.19 -9.83
CA ASP A 111 -8.93 -33.32 -10.72
C ASP A 111 -7.88 -34.44 -10.66
N GLN A 112 -6.68 -34.12 -10.17
CA GLN A 112 -5.58 -35.07 -9.96
C GLN A 112 -5.61 -35.72 -8.56
N GLY A 113 -6.61 -35.38 -7.73
CA GLY A 113 -6.83 -35.99 -6.42
C GLY A 113 -6.18 -35.25 -5.24
N TYR A 114 -5.57 -34.08 -5.48
CA TYR A 114 -5.10 -33.22 -4.39
C TYR A 114 -6.29 -32.52 -3.72
N SER A 115 -6.21 -32.32 -2.41
CA SER A 115 -7.18 -31.60 -1.63
C SER A 115 -7.04 -30.08 -1.79
N LEU A 116 -8.13 -29.36 -1.52
CA LEU A 116 -8.12 -27.90 -1.50
C LEU A 116 -7.11 -27.34 -0.49
N ASP A 117 -6.90 -28.01 0.65
CA ASP A 117 -5.94 -27.61 1.66
C ASP A 117 -4.49 -27.71 1.14
N GLU A 118 -4.13 -28.81 0.48
CA GLU A 118 -2.81 -29.00 -0.12
C GLU A 118 -2.53 -27.95 -1.19
N ILE A 119 -3.49 -27.69 -2.08
CA ILE A 119 -3.31 -26.68 -3.13
C ILE A 119 -3.22 -25.29 -2.52
N THR A 120 -4.07 -24.95 -1.55
CA THR A 120 -4.02 -23.65 -0.85
C THR A 120 -2.65 -23.42 -0.21
N LEU A 121 -2.10 -24.43 0.48
CA LEU A 121 -0.79 -24.35 1.12
C LEU A 121 0.35 -24.28 0.10
N ALA A 122 0.20 -24.92 -1.06
CA ALA A 122 1.14 -24.74 -2.17
C ALA A 122 1.09 -23.31 -2.73
N VAL A 123 -0.10 -22.71 -2.90
CA VAL A 123 -0.23 -21.29 -3.27
C VAL A 123 0.44 -20.40 -2.24
N ASP A 124 0.26 -20.66 -0.93
CA ASP A 124 0.91 -19.87 0.12
C ASP A 124 2.44 -19.97 0.03
N HIS A 125 2.96 -21.19 -0.18
CA HIS A 125 4.39 -21.47 -0.31
C HIS A 125 5.06 -20.73 -1.49
N PHE A 126 4.44 -20.77 -2.67
CA PHE A 126 5.04 -20.21 -3.89
C PHE A 126 4.66 -18.76 -4.19
N ALA A 127 3.53 -18.29 -3.65
CA ALA A 127 3.05 -16.93 -3.82
C ALA A 127 3.09 -16.19 -2.47
N ASN A 128 1.95 -16.09 -1.79
CA ASN A 128 1.83 -15.61 -0.41
C ASN A 128 0.41 -15.88 0.12
N SER A 129 0.23 -15.67 1.42
CA SER A 129 -1.03 -15.89 2.11
C SER A 129 -2.24 -15.12 1.55
N ASN A 130 -2.05 -13.95 0.94
CA ASN A 130 -3.15 -13.19 0.34
C ASN A 130 -3.67 -13.88 -0.93
N PHE A 131 -2.76 -14.39 -1.76
CA PHE A 131 -3.15 -15.16 -2.95
C PHE A 131 -3.74 -16.52 -2.58
N ALA A 132 -3.20 -17.17 -1.55
CA ALA A 132 -3.74 -18.44 -1.06
C ALA A 132 -5.16 -18.27 -0.50
N ALA A 133 -5.42 -17.22 0.28
CA ALA A 133 -6.76 -16.91 0.79
C ALA A 133 -7.73 -16.61 -0.35
N LYS A 134 -7.33 -15.79 -1.32
CA LYS A 134 -8.13 -15.48 -2.50
C LYS A 134 -8.46 -16.75 -3.29
N PHE A 135 -7.45 -17.55 -3.63
CA PHE A 135 -7.62 -18.83 -4.33
C PHE A 135 -8.62 -19.74 -3.59
N ARG A 136 -8.43 -19.91 -2.27
CA ARG A 136 -9.30 -20.76 -1.46
C ARG A 136 -10.74 -20.26 -1.43
N VAL A 137 -10.94 -18.95 -1.23
CA VAL A 137 -12.27 -18.33 -1.21
C VAL A 137 -12.96 -18.48 -2.58
N GLU A 138 -12.23 -18.28 -3.67
CA GLU A 138 -12.74 -18.50 -5.04
C GLU A 138 -13.20 -19.96 -5.22
N GLN A 139 -12.39 -20.94 -4.80
CA GLN A 139 -12.77 -22.35 -4.90
C GLN A 139 -13.97 -22.71 -4.02
N LEU A 140 -14.03 -22.21 -2.78
CA LEU A 140 -15.17 -22.44 -1.90
C LEU A 140 -16.46 -21.84 -2.48
N ARG A 141 -16.38 -20.66 -3.09
CA ARG A 141 -17.53 -19.92 -3.64
C ARG A 141 -17.94 -20.37 -5.04
N LYS A 142 -17.12 -21.17 -5.74
CA LYS A 142 -17.30 -21.56 -7.16
C LYS A 142 -18.71 -22.06 -7.48
N GLY A 143 -19.33 -22.81 -6.57
CA GLY A 143 -20.68 -23.39 -6.72
C GLY A 143 -21.84 -22.56 -6.18
N THR A 144 -21.61 -21.35 -5.69
CA THR A 144 -22.68 -20.49 -5.13
C THR A 144 -23.58 -19.93 -6.24
N GLU A 145 -24.85 -19.63 -5.91
CA GLU A 145 -25.81 -19.05 -6.87
C GLU A 145 -25.26 -17.79 -7.56
N ILE A 146 -24.63 -16.89 -6.79
CA ILE A 146 -24.01 -15.68 -7.35
C ILE A 146 -22.85 -16.02 -8.27
N SER A 147 -21.96 -16.94 -7.89
CA SER A 147 -20.84 -17.36 -8.74
C SER A 147 -21.32 -17.93 -10.07
N LEU A 148 -22.31 -18.83 -10.03
CA LEU A 148 -22.91 -19.42 -11.22
C LEU A 148 -23.63 -18.38 -12.08
N SER A 149 -24.35 -17.45 -11.46
CA SER A 149 -25.04 -16.35 -12.15
C SER A 149 -24.03 -15.42 -12.84
N ASN A 150 -22.96 -15.02 -12.14
CA ASN A 150 -21.90 -14.19 -12.69
C ASN A 150 -21.18 -14.90 -13.85
N GLN A 151 -20.92 -16.21 -13.73
CA GLN A 151 -20.36 -17.00 -14.82
C GLN A 151 -21.25 -16.95 -16.07
N GLN A 152 -22.55 -17.20 -15.92
CA GLN A 152 -23.50 -17.13 -17.03
C GLN A 152 -23.59 -15.74 -17.65
N LEU A 153 -23.59 -14.68 -16.83
CA LEU A 153 -23.60 -13.29 -17.32
C LEU A 153 -22.33 -13.00 -18.14
N ASN A 154 -21.16 -13.44 -17.67
CA ASN A 154 -19.90 -13.23 -18.39
C ASN A 154 -19.78 -14.09 -19.65
N GLU A 155 -20.36 -15.29 -19.68
CA GLU A 155 -20.49 -16.10 -20.89
C GLU A 155 -21.39 -15.41 -21.92
N GLN A 156 -22.52 -14.84 -21.50
CA GLN A 156 -23.40 -14.06 -22.37
C GLN A 156 -22.71 -12.79 -22.90
N LEU A 157 -21.98 -12.08 -22.04
CA LEU A 157 -21.16 -10.93 -22.43
C LEU A 157 -20.15 -11.33 -23.51
N ARG A 158 -19.45 -12.45 -23.33
CA ARG A 158 -18.47 -12.94 -24.32
C ARG A 158 -19.11 -13.35 -25.63
N GLN A 159 -20.31 -13.94 -25.60
CA GLN A 159 -21.05 -14.33 -26.81
C GLN A 159 -21.59 -13.12 -27.58
N GLN A 160 -22.08 -12.09 -26.88
CA GLN A 160 -22.73 -10.93 -27.50
C GLN A 160 -21.75 -9.78 -27.82
N PHE A 161 -20.73 -9.60 -26.99
CA PHE A 161 -19.77 -8.50 -27.06
C PHE A 161 -18.33 -9.02 -26.85
N PRO A 162 -17.81 -9.85 -27.77
CA PRO A 162 -16.50 -10.48 -27.62
C PRO A 162 -15.36 -9.46 -27.49
N GLU A 163 -15.41 -8.35 -28.22
CA GLU A 163 -14.42 -7.26 -28.12
C GLU A 163 -14.38 -6.67 -26.70
N LEU A 164 -15.55 -6.47 -26.09
CA LEU A 164 -15.66 -5.93 -24.73
C LEU A 164 -15.16 -6.95 -23.70
N ALA A 165 -15.56 -8.22 -23.81
CA ALA A 165 -15.08 -9.28 -22.94
C ALA A 165 -13.55 -9.48 -23.06
N ASN A 166 -12.99 -9.40 -24.27
CA ASN A 166 -11.56 -9.52 -24.52
C ASN A 166 -10.76 -8.31 -24.02
N SER A 167 -11.40 -7.15 -23.80
CA SER A 167 -10.78 -5.99 -23.15
C SER A 167 -10.57 -6.16 -21.64
N GLY A 168 -11.06 -7.26 -21.06
CA GLY A 168 -11.02 -7.52 -19.61
C GLY A 168 -12.25 -7.00 -18.85
N PHE A 169 -13.28 -6.53 -19.56
CA PHE A 169 -14.55 -6.16 -18.94
C PHE A 169 -15.29 -7.41 -18.44
N SER A 170 -15.88 -7.32 -17.26
CA SER A 170 -16.72 -8.35 -16.66
C SER A 170 -18.01 -7.74 -16.12
N VAL A 171 -19.04 -8.58 -16.01
CA VAL A 171 -20.35 -8.21 -15.47
C VAL A 171 -20.67 -9.10 -14.28
N GLU A 172 -21.22 -8.51 -13.23
CA GLU A 172 -21.57 -9.22 -12.00
C GLU A 172 -22.94 -8.78 -11.52
N ARG A 173 -23.63 -9.67 -10.81
CA ARG A 173 -24.86 -9.37 -10.10
C ARG A 173 -24.57 -8.32 -9.02
N ALA A 174 -25.36 -7.25 -9.01
CA ALA A 174 -25.26 -6.20 -8.00
C ALA A 174 -25.54 -6.75 -6.59
N ILE A 175 -24.71 -6.32 -5.62
CA ILE A 175 -24.89 -6.57 -4.18
C ILE A 175 -24.84 -5.21 -3.46
N PRO A 176 -25.91 -4.79 -2.76
CA PRO A 176 -27.17 -5.52 -2.63
C PRO A 176 -27.95 -5.47 -3.95
N LEU A 177 -29.00 -6.28 -4.08
CA LEU A 177 -29.94 -6.15 -5.18
C LEU A 177 -30.47 -4.70 -5.26
N PRO A 178 -30.68 -4.13 -6.47
CA PRO A 178 -31.09 -2.74 -6.62
C PRO A 178 -32.37 -2.36 -5.86
N VAL A 179 -33.29 -3.31 -5.68
CA VAL A 179 -34.54 -3.12 -4.90
C VAL A 179 -34.26 -2.82 -3.43
N PHE A 180 -33.14 -3.28 -2.89
CA PHE A 180 -32.72 -3.03 -1.51
C PHE A 180 -31.76 -1.84 -1.39
N ALA A 181 -31.29 -1.21 -2.48
CA ALA A 181 -30.26 -0.18 -2.43
C ALA A 181 -30.62 1.02 -1.53
N SER A 182 -31.91 1.31 -1.36
CA SER A 182 -32.42 2.40 -0.50
C SER A 182 -33.02 1.91 0.82
N PHE A 183 -32.75 0.66 1.24
CA PHE A 183 -33.40 0.02 2.39
C PHE A 183 -33.28 0.84 3.68
N GLU A 184 -32.12 1.46 3.93
CA GLU A 184 -31.88 2.32 5.11
C GLU A 184 -32.87 3.50 5.20
N LYS A 185 -33.30 4.04 4.06
CA LYS A 185 -34.16 5.23 3.98
C LYS A 185 -35.65 4.90 3.97
N MET A 186 -35.99 3.61 3.88
CA MET A 186 -37.38 3.15 3.86
C MET A 186 -38.00 3.19 5.25
N THR A 187 -39.31 3.44 5.30
CA THR A 187 -40.13 3.23 6.50
C THR A 187 -40.25 1.73 6.82
N ASP A 188 -40.58 1.39 8.07
CA ASP A 188 -40.76 -0.02 8.47
C ASP A 188 -41.81 -0.77 7.64
N GLN A 189 -42.84 -0.07 7.14
CA GLN A 189 -43.85 -0.67 6.28
C GLN A 189 -43.28 -0.98 4.88
N GLU A 190 -42.51 -0.06 4.31
CA GLU A 190 -41.83 -0.25 3.02
C GLU A 190 -40.78 -1.37 3.11
N LYS A 191 -40.00 -1.41 4.21
CA LYS A 191 -39.04 -2.49 4.48
C LYS A 191 -39.70 -3.86 4.51
N LYS A 192 -40.82 -4.01 5.22
CA LYS A 192 -41.59 -5.26 5.27
C LYS A 192 -42.16 -5.64 3.91
N GLN A 193 -42.66 -4.64 3.17
CA GLN A 193 -43.21 -4.87 1.85
C GLN A 193 -42.14 -5.36 0.87
N VAL A 194 -41.00 -4.69 0.78
CA VAL A 194 -39.93 -5.08 -0.17
C VAL A 194 -39.37 -6.47 0.15
N LEU A 195 -39.23 -6.82 1.43
CA LEU A 195 -38.81 -8.16 1.88
C LEU A 195 -39.86 -9.26 1.65
N THR A 196 -41.13 -8.89 1.49
CA THR A 196 -42.20 -9.84 1.13
C THR A 196 -42.26 -10.05 -0.39
N GLU A 197 -41.99 -9.00 -1.16
CA GLU A 197 -42.09 -9.00 -2.62
C GLU A 197 -40.84 -9.55 -3.31
N HIS A 198 -39.66 -9.46 -2.67
CA HIS A 198 -38.38 -9.84 -3.25
C HIS A 198 -37.59 -10.72 -2.29
N GLU A 199 -36.96 -11.77 -2.83
CA GLU A 199 -36.09 -12.65 -2.05
C GLU A 199 -34.77 -11.95 -1.69
N ILE A 200 -34.44 -11.95 -0.40
CA ILE A 200 -33.18 -11.43 0.12
C ILE A 200 -32.19 -12.58 0.37
N GLY A 201 -30.94 -12.42 -0.07
CA GLY A 201 -29.90 -13.43 0.10
C GLY A 201 -28.87 -13.08 1.18
N VAL A 202 -28.05 -14.07 1.55
CA VAL A 202 -26.95 -13.90 2.54
C VAL A 202 -25.96 -12.82 2.13
N ASN A 203 -25.82 -12.58 0.83
CA ASN A 203 -24.90 -11.58 0.27
C ASN A 203 -25.41 -10.15 0.48
N ASP A 204 -26.72 -9.92 0.34
CA ASP A 204 -27.35 -8.64 0.63
C ASP A 204 -27.24 -8.32 2.13
N VAL A 205 -27.50 -9.32 2.98
CA VAL A 205 -27.38 -9.16 4.43
C VAL A 205 -25.93 -8.90 4.84
N ALA A 206 -24.96 -9.63 4.28
CA ALA A 206 -23.54 -9.40 4.53
C ALA A 206 -23.10 -7.98 4.11
N TYR A 207 -23.63 -7.47 2.99
CA TYR A 207 -23.44 -6.08 2.58
C TYR A 207 -23.94 -5.11 3.64
N PHE A 208 -25.17 -5.27 4.15
CA PHE A 208 -25.74 -4.34 5.12
C PHE A 208 -25.11 -4.44 6.51
N ILE A 209 -24.65 -5.63 6.92
CA ILE A 209 -23.84 -5.78 8.13
C ILE A 209 -22.57 -4.94 8.00
N HIS A 210 -21.90 -5.05 6.85
CA HIS A 210 -20.67 -4.31 6.57
C HIS A 210 -20.89 -2.80 6.43
N SER A 211 -22.01 -2.36 5.84
CA SER A 211 -22.34 -0.95 5.66
C SER A 211 -22.79 -0.25 6.94
N GLY A 212 -23.01 -0.99 8.02
CA GLY A 212 -23.42 -0.43 9.31
C GLY A 212 -24.93 -0.22 9.48
N LEU A 213 -25.78 -0.90 8.71
CA LEU A 213 -27.24 -0.83 8.89
C LEU A 213 -27.62 -1.29 10.32
N PRO A 214 -28.55 -0.64 11.05
CA PRO A 214 -28.90 -0.97 12.44
C PRO A 214 -29.27 -2.44 12.70
N ASP A 215 -29.05 -2.92 13.93
CA ASP A 215 -29.25 -4.35 14.28
C ASP A 215 -30.70 -4.80 14.01
N ASP A 216 -31.69 -3.97 14.37
CA ASP A 216 -33.11 -4.29 14.19
C ASP A 216 -33.50 -4.51 12.72
N ASP A 217 -32.92 -3.72 11.82
CA ASP A 217 -33.14 -3.85 10.38
C ASP A 217 -32.46 -5.11 9.83
N ILE A 218 -31.24 -5.42 10.29
CA ILE A 218 -30.58 -6.68 9.93
C ILE A 218 -31.37 -7.88 10.44
N MET A 219 -31.92 -7.82 11.65
CA MET A 219 -32.80 -8.88 12.18
C MET A 219 -34.06 -9.03 11.34
N MET A 220 -34.64 -7.94 10.85
CA MET A 220 -35.79 -7.97 9.92
C MET A 220 -35.43 -8.67 8.61
N MET A 221 -34.24 -8.40 8.06
CA MET A 221 -33.73 -9.10 6.88
C MET A 221 -33.51 -10.59 7.16
N LEU A 222 -32.87 -10.93 8.28
CA LEU A 222 -32.60 -12.30 8.70
C LEU A 222 -33.88 -13.11 8.92
N SER A 223 -35.02 -12.50 9.25
CA SER A 223 -36.28 -13.23 9.37
C SER A 223 -36.90 -13.62 8.02
N HIS A 224 -36.39 -13.07 6.91
CA HIS A 224 -36.86 -13.34 5.54
C HIS A 224 -35.85 -14.14 4.71
N ILE A 225 -34.71 -14.52 5.30
CA ILE A 225 -33.69 -15.30 4.60
C ILE A 225 -34.03 -16.80 4.66
N SER A 226 -34.03 -17.45 3.50
CA SER A 226 -34.37 -18.88 3.39
C SER A 226 -33.32 -19.78 4.06
N ASP A 227 -32.03 -19.46 3.85
CA ASP A 227 -30.90 -20.21 4.41
C ASP A 227 -29.81 -19.23 4.88
N PRO A 228 -29.78 -18.86 6.17
CA PRO A 228 -28.73 -18.00 6.72
C PRO A 228 -27.35 -18.68 6.79
N ALA A 229 -27.29 -20.01 6.67
CA ALA A 229 -26.04 -20.77 6.63
C ALA A 229 -25.45 -20.89 5.21
N ALA A 230 -26.16 -20.38 4.19
CA ALA A 230 -25.66 -20.34 2.83
C ALA A 230 -24.33 -19.57 2.75
N MET A 231 -23.46 -20.02 1.86
CA MET A 231 -22.14 -19.44 1.71
C MET A 231 -22.21 -17.99 1.21
N VAL A 232 -21.50 -17.10 1.90
CA VAL A 232 -21.38 -15.69 1.52
C VAL A 232 -20.29 -15.54 0.45
N SER A 233 -20.70 -14.97 -0.68
CA SER A 233 -19.87 -14.62 -1.83
C SER A 233 -19.54 -13.13 -1.93
N TYR A 234 -20.05 -12.30 -1.01
CA TYR A 234 -19.73 -10.87 -0.95
C TYR A 234 -18.24 -10.63 -0.66
N GLU A 235 -17.55 -9.93 -1.56
CA GLU A 235 -16.08 -9.90 -1.61
C GLU A 235 -15.39 -8.93 -0.63
N ARG A 236 -16.13 -8.28 0.28
CA ARG A 236 -15.50 -7.34 1.24
C ARG A 236 -14.61 -8.01 2.27
N LEU A 237 -14.88 -9.27 2.59
CA LEU A 237 -14.06 -10.08 3.50
C LEU A 237 -13.68 -11.39 2.81
N GLU A 238 -12.49 -11.89 3.12
CA GLU A 238 -12.04 -13.26 2.81
C GLU A 238 -12.69 -14.25 3.80
N ALA A 239 -14.02 -14.17 3.91
CA ALA A 239 -14.87 -14.95 4.79
C ALA A 239 -16.05 -15.52 4.01
N THR A 240 -16.51 -16.71 4.40
CA THR A 240 -17.52 -17.47 3.66
C THR A 240 -18.85 -17.59 4.41
N SER A 241 -18.95 -17.00 5.61
CA SER A 241 -20.12 -17.13 6.48
C SER A 241 -20.66 -15.78 6.94
N LEU A 242 -21.98 -15.71 7.15
CA LEU A 242 -22.62 -14.48 7.62
C LEU A 242 -22.20 -14.09 9.05
N ILE A 243 -21.89 -15.09 9.88
CA ILE A 243 -21.40 -14.85 11.25
C ILE A 243 -20.05 -14.14 11.25
N ASP A 244 -19.16 -14.44 10.29
CA ASP A 244 -17.87 -13.75 10.20
C ASP A 244 -18.03 -12.27 9.87
N PHE A 245 -19.04 -11.89 9.07
CA PHE A 245 -19.36 -10.48 8.83
C PHE A 245 -19.84 -9.78 10.11
N ALA A 246 -20.72 -10.43 10.88
CA ALA A 246 -21.19 -9.88 12.16
C ALA A 246 -20.07 -9.75 13.19
N VAL A 247 -19.17 -10.74 13.25
CA VAL A 247 -17.97 -10.73 14.10
C VAL A 247 -16.99 -9.65 13.65
N ALA A 248 -16.70 -9.55 12.35
CA ALA A 248 -15.80 -8.54 11.80
C ALA A 248 -16.38 -7.13 11.94
N ALA A 249 -17.69 -6.96 12.07
CA ALA A 249 -18.33 -5.69 12.43
C ALA A 249 -18.39 -5.45 13.95
N SER A 250 -17.95 -6.41 14.78
CA SER A 250 -18.01 -6.35 16.24
C SER A 250 -19.43 -6.10 16.80
N ARG A 251 -20.43 -6.81 16.27
CA ARG A 251 -21.85 -6.64 16.62
C ARG A 251 -22.36 -7.79 17.49
N PRO A 252 -22.24 -7.72 18.84
CA PRO A 252 -22.51 -8.86 19.71
C PRO A 252 -23.96 -9.37 19.66
N VAL A 253 -24.94 -8.47 19.52
CA VAL A 253 -26.36 -8.85 19.44
C VAL A 253 -26.66 -9.67 18.18
N LEU A 254 -26.10 -9.26 17.03
CA LEU A 254 -26.21 -10.03 15.79
C LEU A 254 -25.49 -11.37 15.90
N VAL A 255 -24.26 -11.39 16.42
CA VAL A 255 -23.50 -12.63 16.61
C VAL A 255 -24.28 -13.61 17.49
N GLU A 256 -24.82 -13.14 18.61
CA GLU A 256 -25.63 -13.96 19.52
C GLU A 256 -26.88 -14.51 18.83
N SER A 257 -27.59 -13.69 18.06
CA SER A 257 -28.79 -14.11 17.33
C SER A 257 -28.49 -15.19 16.29
N LEU A 258 -27.44 -15.01 15.48
CA LEU A 258 -27.00 -16.00 14.49
C LEU A 258 -26.58 -17.32 15.16
N LEU A 259 -25.84 -17.25 16.27
CA LEU A 259 -25.48 -18.44 17.05
C LEU A 259 -26.72 -19.16 17.63
N LYS A 260 -27.70 -18.41 18.13
CA LYS A 260 -28.97 -18.96 18.64
C LYS A 260 -29.86 -19.55 17.55
N SER A 261 -29.78 -19.04 16.33
CA SER A 261 -30.47 -19.62 15.17
C SER A 261 -29.80 -20.89 14.64
N GLY A 262 -28.70 -21.33 15.26
CA GLY A 262 -28.02 -22.59 14.95
C GLY A 262 -26.84 -22.46 14.00
N LEU A 263 -26.43 -21.24 13.61
CA LEU A 263 -25.16 -21.07 12.90
C LEU A 263 -24.01 -21.36 13.86
N LEU A 264 -22.96 -21.99 13.34
CA LEU A 264 -21.75 -22.28 14.08
C LEU A 264 -20.66 -21.26 13.74
N PRO A 265 -19.74 -20.97 14.67
CA PRO A 265 -18.51 -20.25 14.36
C PRO A 265 -17.78 -20.92 13.19
N SER A 266 -17.31 -20.12 12.23
CA SER A 266 -16.53 -20.63 11.11
C SER A 266 -15.20 -21.19 11.61
N SER A 267 -14.68 -22.22 10.95
CA SER A 267 -13.39 -22.84 11.28
C SER A 267 -12.78 -23.53 10.06
N ASP A 268 -12.76 -22.82 8.93
CA ASP A 268 -12.06 -23.27 7.72
C ASP A 268 -10.59 -23.61 8.02
N ALA A 269 -9.98 -24.52 7.27
CA ALA A 269 -8.62 -25.01 7.57
C ALA A 269 -7.51 -23.97 7.38
N TYR A 270 -7.74 -22.94 6.54
CA TYR A 270 -6.73 -21.94 6.18
C TYR A 270 -7.17 -20.50 6.44
N LEU A 271 -8.42 -20.16 6.14
CA LEU A 271 -8.97 -18.81 6.35
C LEU A 271 -9.08 -18.48 7.85
N GLY A 272 -9.26 -17.19 8.16
CA GLY A 272 -9.56 -16.74 9.51
C GLY A 272 -10.89 -17.31 9.99
N SER A 273 -10.89 -17.98 11.14
CA SER A 273 -12.09 -18.40 11.86
C SER A 273 -12.80 -17.20 12.46
N SER A 274 -14.05 -17.39 12.87
CA SER A 274 -14.77 -16.37 13.63
C SER A 274 -13.99 -15.92 14.87
N MET A 275 -13.30 -16.82 15.58
CA MET A 275 -12.50 -16.42 16.76
C MET A 275 -11.30 -15.56 16.38
N GLU A 276 -10.61 -15.84 15.27
CA GLU A 276 -9.48 -15.01 14.84
C GLU A 276 -9.91 -13.63 14.35
N TRP A 277 -11.05 -13.53 13.65
CA TRP A 277 -11.68 -12.24 13.34
C TRP A 277 -12.00 -11.46 14.62
N ALA A 278 -12.59 -12.11 15.63
CA ALA A 278 -12.92 -11.47 16.90
C ALA A 278 -11.67 -11.01 17.67
N LEU A 279 -10.62 -11.82 17.72
CA LEU A 279 -9.35 -11.46 18.34
C LEU A 279 -8.64 -10.31 17.60
N SER A 280 -8.69 -10.29 16.27
CA SER A 280 -8.21 -9.15 15.46
C SER A 280 -8.94 -7.87 15.85
N ARG A 281 -10.28 -7.91 15.94
CA ARG A 281 -11.06 -6.74 16.37
C ARG A 281 -10.76 -6.31 17.80
N LEU A 282 -10.59 -7.24 18.72
CA LEU A 282 -10.22 -6.93 20.10
C LEU A 282 -8.81 -6.32 20.21
N SER A 283 -7.87 -6.76 19.39
CA SER A 283 -6.49 -6.26 19.37
C SER A 283 -6.39 -4.78 18.98
N TYR A 284 -7.31 -4.28 18.17
CA TYR A 284 -7.37 -2.89 17.70
C TYR A 284 -8.52 -2.09 18.32
N ALA A 285 -9.20 -2.64 19.32
CA ALA A 285 -10.31 -1.95 19.96
C ALA A 285 -9.81 -0.78 20.82
N ASN A 286 -10.59 0.31 20.82
CA ASN A 286 -10.40 1.43 21.73
C ASN A 286 -11.42 1.35 22.88
N GLU A 287 -11.36 2.28 23.82
CA GLU A 287 -12.24 2.29 25.01
C GLU A 287 -13.74 2.19 24.67
N ASN A 288 -14.17 2.76 23.53
CA ASN A 288 -15.56 2.75 23.10
C ASN A 288 -16.00 1.43 22.44
N THR A 289 -15.06 0.70 21.81
CA THR A 289 -15.37 -0.53 21.04
C THR A 289 -14.95 -1.81 21.75
N GLN A 290 -14.10 -1.72 22.77
CA GLN A 290 -13.52 -2.86 23.48
C GLN A 290 -14.59 -3.76 24.10
N LYS A 291 -15.62 -3.18 24.71
CA LYS A 291 -16.71 -3.95 25.31
C LYS A 291 -17.38 -4.89 24.29
N ASN A 292 -17.74 -4.36 23.12
CA ASN A 292 -18.40 -5.17 22.09
C ASN A 292 -17.49 -6.28 21.56
N ALA A 293 -16.21 -5.96 21.34
CA ALA A 293 -15.23 -6.95 20.87
C ALA A 293 -15.04 -8.08 21.91
N VAL A 294 -14.96 -7.74 23.19
CA VAL A 294 -14.90 -8.72 24.28
C VAL A 294 -16.15 -9.60 24.35
N ASP A 295 -17.34 -9.00 24.25
CA ASP A 295 -18.60 -9.73 24.31
C ASP A 295 -18.71 -10.74 23.15
N VAL A 296 -18.26 -10.36 21.94
CA VAL A 296 -18.15 -11.28 20.79
C VAL A 296 -17.18 -12.44 21.08
N VAL A 297 -15.98 -12.17 21.60
CA VAL A 297 -15.01 -13.23 21.93
C VAL A 297 -15.58 -14.21 22.97
N LYS A 298 -16.29 -13.71 23.98
CA LYS A 298 -16.97 -14.55 24.98
C LYS A 298 -18.04 -15.44 24.37
N LEU A 299 -18.89 -14.88 23.50
CA LEU A 299 -19.93 -15.62 22.78
C LEU A 299 -19.30 -16.75 21.96
N LEU A 300 -18.28 -16.44 21.15
CA LEU A 300 -17.62 -17.45 20.33
C LEU A 300 -16.93 -18.54 21.18
N LYS A 301 -16.31 -18.16 22.30
CA LYS A 301 -15.71 -19.12 23.24
C LYS A 301 -16.75 -20.07 23.83
N LEU A 302 -17.94 -19.56 24.20
CA LEU A 302 -19.05 -20.37 24.71
C LEU A 302 -19.51 -21.42 23.69
N TYR A 303 -19.45 -21.09 22.40
CA TYR A 303 -19.77 -21.99 21.30
C TYR A 303 -18.56 -22.81 20.80
N GLY A 304 -17.48 -22.87 21.58
CA GLY A 304 -16.33 -23.73 21.31
C GLY A 304 -15.42 -23.27 20.16
N ALA A 305 -15.50 -22.01 19.75
CA ALA A 305 -14.66 -21.48 18.68
C ALA A 305 -13.19 -21.44 19.09
N LYS A 306 -12.32 -21.82 18.15
CA LYS A 306 -10.87 -21.95 18.35
C LYS A 306 -10.10 -20.98 17.48
N ALA A 307 -8.86 -20.67 17.87
CA ALA A 307 -7.99 -19.75 17.12
C ALA A 307 -6.57 -20.32 16.92
N LYS A 308 -5.93 -19.91 15.83
CA LYS A 308 -4.52 -20.14 15.55
C LYS A 308 -3.67 -19.11 16.29
N PHE A 309 -2.88 -19.57 17.23
CA PHE A 309 -1.86 -18.74 17.89
C PHE A 309 -0.47 -19.04 17.32
N ARG A 310 0.32 -17.99 17.12
CA ARG A 310 1.77 -18.09 16.90
C ARG A 310 2.51 -18.18 18.23
N LEU A 311 2.06 -17.40 19.22
CA LEU A 311 2.53 -17.44 20.59
C LEU A 311 1.32 -17.27 21.52
N LYS A 312 1.25 -18.08 22.57
CA LYS A 312 0.20 -18.00 23.59
C LYS A 312 0.79 -18.23 24.98
N SER A 313 0.95 -17.16 25.73
CA SER A 313 1.50 -17.14 27.08
C SER A 313 0.85 -16.02 27.90
N GLN A 314 1.11 -15.98 29.22
CA GLN A 314 0.64 -14.88 30.07
C GLN A 314 1.32 -13.54 29.74
N ALA A 315 2.55 -13.57 29.21
CA ALA A 315 3.29 -12.36 28.85
C ALA A 315 2.91 -11.79 27.47
N ARG A 316 2.47 -12.66 26.55
CA ARG A 316 2.16 -12.30 25.17
C ARG A 316 1.27 -13.34 24.50
N ILE A 317 0.26 -12.87 23.79
CA ILE A 317 -0.61 -13.66 22.91
C ILE A 317 -0.63 -12.99 21.55
N GLU A 318 -0.39 -13.74 20.48
CA GLU A 318 -0.47 -13.23 19.12
C GLU A 318 -0.71 -14.34 18.10
N GLY A 319 -1.25 -13.94 16.96
CA GLY A 319 -1.51 -14.81 15.83
C GLY A 319 -1.87 -14.02 14.58
N ASN A 320 -1.84 -14.69 13.45
CA ASN A 320 -2.12 -14.09 12.15
C ASN A 320 -2.94 -15.04 11.28
N PHE A 321 -3.71 -14.44 10.40
CA PHE A 321 -4.40 -15.08 9.29
C PHE A 321 -4.31 -14.14 8.08
N PRO A 322 -4.71 -14.54 6.87
CA PRO A 322 -4.55 -13.70 5.69
C PRO A 322 -5.04 -12.26 5.92
N ARG A 323 -4.17 -11.28 5.58
CA ARG A 323 -4.35 -9.82 5.75
C ARG A 323 -4.58 -9.30 7.18
N ASN A 324 -4.54 -10.15 8.20
CA ASN A 324 -4.96 -9.78 9.55
C ASN A 324 -4.02 -10.34 10.61
N TYR A 325 -3.94 -9.63 11.74
CA TYR A 325 -3.08 -9.98 12.85
C TYR A 325 -3.71 -9.51 14.16
N PHE A 326 -3.47 -10.24 15.24
CA PHE A 326 -3.85 -9.83 16.59
C PHE A 326 -2.67 -10.00 17.54
N GLN A 327 -2.53 -9.07 18.48
CA GLN A 327 -1.55 -9.15 19.56
C GLN A 327 -2.04 -8.52 20.85
N PHE A 328 -1.64 -9.14 21.96
CA PHE A 328 -1.88 -8.67 23.30
C PHE A 328 -0.58 -8.80 24.10
N ASN A 329 -0.12 -7.69 24.66
CA ASN A 329 0.97 -7.71 25.65
C ASN A 329 0.42 -8.08 27.05
N GLU A 330 1.33 -8.31 28.00
CA GLU A 330 0.99 -8.70 29.38
C GLU A 330 -0.04 -7.76 30.03
N GLN A 331 0.14 -6.44 29.92
CA GLN A 331 -0.77 -5.46 30.51
C GLN A 331 -2.18 -5.54 29.91
N GLN A 332 -2.28 -5.69 28.59
CA GLN A 332 -3.57 -5.84 27.90
C GLN A 332 -4.26 -7.15 28.30
N ILE A 333 -3.52 -8.25 28.40
CA ILE A 333 -4.05 -9.55 28.84
C ILE A 333 -4.63 -9.43 30.25
N LEU A 334 -3.88 -8.81 31.17
CA LEU A 334 -4.31 -8.61 32.56
C LEU A 334 -5.54 -7.70 32.68
N SER A 335 -5.57 -6.57 31.96
CA SER A 335 -6.75 -5.68 31.95
C SER A 335 -7.98 -6.39 31.39
N ILE A 336 -7.87 -7.10 30.25
CA ILE A 336 -9.00 -7.85 29.68
C ILE A 336 -9.52 -8.91 30.67
N LEU A 337 -8.62 -9.59 31.38
CA LEU A 337 -8.98 -10.55 32.41
C LEU A 337 -9.67 -9.88 33.60
N GLN A 338 -9.15 -8.77 34.11
CA GLN A 338 -9.66 -8.09 35.32
C GLN A 338 -11.00 -7.40 35.03
N ASP A 339 -11.06 -6.60 33.98
CA ASP A 339 -12.17 -5.70 33.70
C ASP A 339 -13.36 -6.47 33.11
N TYR A 340 -13.08 -7.53 32.35
CA TYR A 340 -14.11 -8.28 31.65
C TYR A 340 -14.19 -9.76 32.03
N GLN A 341 -13.34 -10.28 32.90
CA GLN A 341 -13.34 -11.72 33.27
C GLN A 341 -13.14 -12.64 32.05
N LEU A 342 -12.37 -12.18 31.05
CA LEU A 342 -12.04 -12.95 29.85
C LEU A 342 -10.56 -13.35 29.89
N ASP A 343 -10.32 -14.62 30.23
CA ASP A 343 -8.98 -15.20 30.08
C ASP A 343 -8.76 -15.68 28.63
N LEU A 344 -7.94 -14.93 27.90
CA LEU A 344 -7.57 -15.22 26.51
C LEU A 344 -6.69 -16.47 26.39
N THR A 345 -5.95 -16.87 27.44
CA THR A 345 -5.09 -18.07 27.39
C THR A 345 -5.90 -19.37 27.33
N LEU A 346 -7.14 -19.31 27.81
CA LEU A 346 -8.10 -20.43 27.79
C LEU A 346 -8.80 -20.63 26.44
N ILE A 347 -8.55 -19.78 25.44
CA ILE A 347 -9.05 -20.01 24.08
C ILE A 347 -8.26 -21.19 23.48
N GLU A 348 -8.99 -22.20 22.99
CA GLU A 348 -8.37 -23.41 22.45
C GLU A 348 -7.58 -23.13 21.15
N GLN A 349 -6.48 -23.86 20.99
CA GLN A 349 -5.66 -23.81 19.78
C GLN A 349 -6.38 -24.55 18.64
N ARG A 350 -6.52 -23.88 17.49
CA ARG A 350 -6.93 -24.49 16.22
C ARG A 350 -5.73 -25.20 15.58
N GLN A 351 -5.94 -26.43 15.12
CA GLN A 351 -4.95 -27.16 14.33
C GLN A 351 -4.95 -26.62 12.90
N VAL A 352 -3.77 -26.45 12.32
CA VAL A 352 -3.59 -25.91 10.97
C VAL A 352 -2.90 -26.99 10.14
N PRO A 353 -3.38 -27.29 8.93
CA PRO A 353 -2.70 -28.23 8.07
C PRO A 353 -1.31 -27.69 7.71
N VAL A 354 -0.33 -28.59 7.65
CA VAL A 354 1.04 -28.29 7.24
C VAL A 354 1.34 -29.13 6.01
N LEU A 355 1.89 -28.50 4.99
CA LEU A 355 2.35 -29.18 3.79
C LEU A 355 3.86 -29.35 3.87
N SER A 356 4.33 -30.58 3.75
CA SER A 356 5.78 -30.87 3.79
C SER A 356 6.47 -30.33 2.55
N GLU A 357 7.73 -29.91 2.66
CA GLU A 357 8.55 -29.54 1.50
C GLU A 357 8.79 -30.74 0.56
N GLN A 358 8.74 -31.97 1.08
CA GLN A 358 8.84 -33.21 0.29
C GLN A 358 7.47 -33.72 -0.19
N HIS A 359 6.44 -32.88 -0.19
CA HIS A 359 5.12 -33.27 -0.67
C HIS A 359 5.14 -33.39 -2.22
N PRO A 360 4.51 -34.42 -2.83
CA PRO A 360 4.55 -34.61 -4.28
C PRO A 360 4.10 -33.39 -5.10
N LEU A 361 3.10 -32.65 -4.62
CA LEU A 361 2.66 -31.40 -5.25
C LEU A 361 3.76 -30.32 -5.19
N ILE A 362 4.44 -30.16 -4.06
CA ILE A 362 5.52 -29.18 -3.89
C ILE A 362 6.71 -29.55 -4.77
N GLU A 363 7.13 -30.82 -4.76
CA GLU A 363 8.21 -31.31 -5.63
C GLU A 363 7.91 -31.09 -7.12
N ASN A 364 6.66 -31.36 -7.54
CA ASN A 364 6.23 -31.14 -8.92
C ASN A 364 6.26 -29.64 -9.29
N LEU A 365 5.70 -28.77 -8.45
CA LEU A 365 5.68 -27.33 -8.67
C LEU A 365 7.09 -26.72 -8.62
N GLU A 366 7.98 -27.20 -7.75
CA GLU A 366 9.39 -26.83 -7.74
C GLU A 366 10.08 -27.21 -9.06
N ALA A 367 9.82 -28.41 -9.60
CA ALA A 367 10.38 -28.83 -10.88
C ALA A 367 9.88 -27.96 -12.04
N GLN A 368 8.61 -27.56 -12.02
CA GLN A 368 8.04 -26.61 -12.99
C GLN A 368 8.70 -25.24 -12.87
N ARG A 369 8.83 -24.71 -11.65
CA ARG A 369 9.50 -23.43 -11.37
C ARG A 369 10.96 -23.45 -11.79
N ALA A 370 11.69 -24.53 -11.48
CA ALA A 370 13.08 -24.70 -11.89
C ALA A 370 13.22 -24.72 -13.42
N THR A 371 12.32 -25.42 -14.13
CA THR A 371 12.28 -25.43 -15.60
C THR A 371 12.01 -24.03 -16.16
N PHE A 372 11.11 -23.27 -15.54
CA PHE A 372 10.85 -21.88 -15.89
C PHE A 372 12.09 -21.01 -15.69
N LEU A 373 12.74 -21.08 -14.51
CA LEU A 373 13.92 -20.30 -14.17
C LEU A 373 15.13 -20.61 -15.08
N THR A 374 15.33 -21.89 -15.43
CA THR A 374 16.34 -22.30 -16.43
C THR A 374 16.13 -21.57 -17.77
N LYS A 375 14.87 -21.41 -18.22
CA LYS A 375 14.58 -20.70 -19.47
C LYS A 375 14.87 -19.19 -19.37
N GLN A 376 14.75 -18.60 -18.18
CA GLN A 376 15.00 -17.17 -17.95
C GLN A 376 16.49 -16.85 -17.74
N PHE A 377 17.23 -17.71 -17.00
CA PHE A 377 18.58 -17.40 -16.50
C PHE A 377 19.67 -18.40 -16.90
N THR A 378 19.36 -19.43 -17.70
CA THR A 378 20.21 -20.60 -18.05
C THR A 378 20.40 -21.65 -16.96
N ASP A 379 20.82 -22.86 -17.33
CA ASP A 379 21.07 -23.96 -16.38
C ASP A 379 22.18 -23.67 -15.35
N GLU A 380 23.01 -22.65 -15.56
CA GLU A 380 24.09 -22.27 -14.62
C GLU A 380 23.61 -21.33 -13.50
N TYR A 381 22.35 -20.84 -13.55
CA TYR A 381 21.85 -19.86 -12.59
C TYR A 381 22.03 -20.28 -11.11
N PRO A 382 21.88 -21.57 -10.70
CA PRO A 382 22.03 -21.91 -9.29
C PRO A 382 23.47 -21.71 -8.80
N VAL A 383 24.46 -21.98 -9.65
CA VAL A 383 25.88 -21.79 -9.33
C VAL A 383 26.20 -20.30 -9.27
N GLN A 384 25.69 -19.52 -10.22
CA GLN A 384 25.85 -18.07 -10.28
C GLN A 384 25.19 -17.38 -9.07
N LEU A 385 23.99 -17.83 -8.69
CA LEU A 385 23.25 -17.31 -7.54
C LEU A 385 24.03 -17.53 -6.24
N ASN A 386 24.48 -18.76 -5.98
CA ASN A 386 25.31 -19.08 -4.82
C ASN A 386 26.64 -18.31 -4.80
N ALA A 387 27.24 -18.04 -5.96
CA ALA A 387 28.45 -17.23 -6.04
C ALA A 387 28.15 -15.75 -5.72
N CYS A 388 27.06 -15.21 -6.26
CA CYS A 388 26.65 -13.85 -6.02
C CYS A 388 26.20 -13.60 -4.57
N GLU A 389 25.44 -14.52 -3.96
CA GLU A 389 25.07 -14.43 -2.56
C GLU A 389 26.32 -14.37 -1.67
N ARG A 390 27.36 -15.17 -1.95
CA ARG A 390 28.64 -15.08 -1.23
C ARG A 390 29.32 -13.72 -1.41
N THR A 391 29.30 -13.14 -2.61
CA THR A 391 29.87 -11.80 -2.85
C THR A 391 29.12 -10.73 -2.06
N LEU A 392 27.78 -10.76 -2.08
CA LEU A 392 26.93 -9.85 -1.30
C LEU A 392 27.14 -10.02 0.21
N ASP A 393 27.20 -11.27 0.69
CA ASP A 393 27.41 -11.60 2.10
C ASP A 393 28.79 -11.17 2.58
N SER A 394 29.82 -11.29 1.73
CA SER A 394 31.17 -10.79 2.04
C SER A 394 31.16 -9.27 2.31
N VAL A 395 30.51 -8.51 1.44
CA VAL A 395 30.35 -7.05 1.61
C VAL A 395 29.53 -6.73 2.87
N ASN A 396 28.41 -7.43 3.09
CA ASN A 396 27.57 -7.23 4.27
C ASN A 396 28.31 -7.57 5.56
N THR A 397 29.13 -8.62 5.56
CA THR A 397 29.95 -9.05 6.69
C THR A 397 31.07 -8.06 7.00
N GLN A 398 31.65 -7.44 5.98
CA GLN A 398 32.67 -6.42 6.17
C GLN A 398 32.08 -5.10 6.69
N TRP A 399 30.87 -4.72 6.25
CA TRP A 399 30.26 -3.45 6.61
C TRP A 399 29.51 -3.46 7.95
N GLN A 400 28.67 -4.45 8.21
CA GLN A 400 27.88 -4.63 9.45
C GLN A 400 27.37 -3.33 10.11
N PRO A 401 26.63 -2.47 9.38
CA PRO A 401 26.16 -1.20 9.94
C PRO A 401 25.03 -1.43 10.95
N GLU A 402 24.98 -0.59 11.99
CA GLU A 402 23.81 -0.49 12.87
C GLU A 402 22.64 0.21 12.14
N SER A 403 21.42 -0.06 12.58
CA SER A 403 20.22 0.66 12.13
C SER A 403 20.26 2.09 12.63
N ALA A 404 20.26 3.08 11.73
CA ALA A 404 20.23 4.48 12.11
C ALA A 404 19.07 4.82 13.07
N TYR A 405 17.90 4.22 12.85
CA TYR A 405 16.73 4.39 13.72
C TYR A 405 16.97 3.86 15.14
N ASP A 406 17.64 2.72 15.27
CA ASP A 406 17.92 2.10 16.57
C ASP A 406 18.95 2.94 17.35
N VAL A 407 19.97 3.46 16.68
CA VAL A 407 20.96 4.37 17.28
C VAL A 407 20.28 5.66 17.76
N VAL A 408 19.49 6.32 16.91
CA VAL A 408 18.76 7.56 17.26
C VAL A 408 17.83 7.31 18.45
N ASN A 409 17.10 6.20 18.48
CA ASN A 409 16.23 5.86 19.61
C ASN A 409 17.01 5.62 20.90
N ARG A 410 18.11 4.88 20.81
CA ARG A 410 18.96 4.55 21.95
C ARG A 410 19.56 5.81 22.57
N ILE A 411 20.18 6.67 21.76
CA ILE A 411 20.79 7.93 22.22
C ILE A 411 19.72 8.93 22.69
N GLY A 412 18.63 9.08 21.94
CA GLY A 412 17.52 9.96 22.31
C GLY A 412 16.88 9.60 23.65
N LYS A 413 16.84 8.30 24.00
CA LYS A 413 16.37 7.83 25.31
C LYS A 413 17.39 8.07 26.43
N LEU A 414 18.69 7.95 26.14
CA LEU A 414 19.75 8.16 27.14
C LEU A 414 19.81 9.61 27.62
N TYR A 415 19.57 10.56 26.72
CA TYR A 415 19.62 12.00 27.00
C TYR A 415 18.26 12.66 26.83
N GLU A 416 17.20 12.00 27.31
CA GLU A 416 15.83 12.49 27.21
C GLU A 416 15.69 13.90 27.81
N GLY A 417 15.05 14.80 27.07
CA GLY A 417 14.89 16.20 27.45
C GLY A 417 16.11 17.10 27.22
N SER A 418 17.20 16.59 26.61
CA SER A 418 18.40 17.37 26.26
C SER A 418 18.75 17.26 24.76
N PRO A 419 17.97 17.89 23.86
CA PRO A 419 18.15 17.75 22.41
C PRO A 419 19.55 18.12 21.92
N GLU A 420 20.21 19.11 22.53
CA GLU A 420 21.54 19.56 22.15
C GLU A 420 22.61 18.48 22.40
N ILE A 421 22.47 17.75 23.51
CA ILE A 421 23.37 16.61 23.82
C ILE A 421 23.10 15.47 22.84
N VAL A 422 21.82 15.16 22.57
CA VAL A 422 21.46 14.12 21.59
C VAL A 422 22.06 14.45 20.22
N ILE A 423 21.93 15.69 19.74
CA ILE A 423 22.49 16.10 18.45
C ILE A 423 24.01 15.97 18.44
N SER A 424 24.72 16.42 19.48
CA SER A 424 26.18 16.30 19.56
C SER A 424 26.64 14.85 19.51
N GLU A 425 26.01 13.98 20.30
CA GLU A 425 26.38 12.56 20.38
C GLU A 425 26.06 11.81 19.08
N LEU A 426 25.00 12.20 18.37
CA LEU A 426 24.68 11.64 17.06
C LEU A 426 25.64 12.14 15.97
N ALA A 427 26.03 13.42 16.00
CA ALA A 427 26.99 14.02 15.07
C ALA A 427 28.38 13.34 15.16
N ASP A 428 28.80 12.96 16.37
CA ASP A 428 30.05 12.22 16.60
C ASP A 428 30.03 10.80 15.99
N ILE A 429 28.84 10.24 15.75
CA ILE A 429 28.67 8.89 15.18
C ILE A 429 28.51 8.93 13.66
N ASP A 430 27.53 9.68 13.16
CA ASP A 430 27.36 9.99 11.73
C ASP A 430 26.34 11.14 11.55
N PRO A 431 26.62 12.15 10.71
CA PRO A 431 25.73 13.29 10.47
C PRO A 431 24.34 12.90 9.94
N LEU A 432 24.16 11.73 9.33
CA LEU A 432 22.84 11.18 8.95
C LEU A 432 21.91 11.05 10.16
N LEU A 433 22.45 10.70 11.32
CA LEU A 433 21.66 10.47 12.53
C LEU A 433 21.07 11.77 13.08
N VAL A 434 21.82 12.87 12.96
CA VAL A 434 21.35 14.22 13.31
C VAL A 434 20.14 14.59 12.43
N ASP A 435 20.22 14.30 11.13
CA ASP A 435 19.15 14.61 10.18
C ASP A 435 17.87 13.83 10.50
N ILE A 436 17.98 12.53 10.79
CA ILE A 436 16.86 11.68 11.20
C ILE A 436 16.23 12.20 12.51
N TYR A 437 17.06 12.61 13.47
CA TYR A 437 16.57 13.14 14.74
C TYR A 437 15.85 14.49 14.57
N ARG A 438 16.44 15.42 13.81
CA ARG A 438 15.84 16.73 13.50
C ARG A 438 14.57 16.60 12.69
N GLU A 439 14.50 15.67 11.73
CA GLU A 439 13.25 15.38 11.01
C GLU A 439 12.15 14.89 11.97
N ARG A 440 12.48 14.02 12.92
CA ARG A 440 11.52 13.57 13.93
C ARG A 440 11.01 14.72 14.80
N LEU A 441 11.91 15.59 15.27
CA LEU A 441 11.54 16.77 16.05
C LEU A 441 10.66 17.72 15.24
N ASP A 442 11.00 17.97 13.98
CA ASP A 442 10.22 18.81 13.07
C ASP A 442 8.80 18.25 12.88
N ARG A 443 8.64 16.94 12.66
CA ARG A 443 7.31 16.31 12.53
C ARG A 443 6.45 16.47 13.79
N ILE A 444 7.06 16.48 14.98
CA ILE A 444 6.37 16.70 16.25
C ILE A 444 6.02 18.18 16.45
N ALA A 445 6.94 19.09 16.12
CA ALA A 445 6.77 20.52 16.30
C ALA A 445 5.84 21.16 15.25
N ARG A 446 5.82 20.60 14.03
CA ARG A 446 5.06 21.06 12.86
C ARG A 446 4.22 19.91 12.28
N PRO A 447 3.20 19.42 13.01
CA PRO A 447 2.33 18.38 12.49
C PRO A 447 1.56 18.88 11.25
N MET A 448 1.39 17.96 10.29
CA MET A 448 0.61 18.16 9.08
C MET A 448 -0.49 17.10 9.00
N THR A 449 -1.71 17.54 8.68
CA THR A 449 -2.85 16.64 8.47
C THR A 449 -3.18 16.61 6.98
N ILE A 450 -2.98 15.45 6.37
CA ILE A 450 -3.26 15.24 4.95
C ILE A 450 -4.77 15.21 4.75
N ILE A 451 -5.26 16.04 3.84
CA ILE A 451 -6.64 16.02 3.39
C ILE A 451 -6.71 15.88 1.87
N SER A 452 -7.80 15.30 1.36
CA SER A 452 -8.10 15.32 -0.06
C SER A 452 -8.32 16.76 -0.52
N PHE A 453 -7.72 17.11 -1.65
CA PHE A 453 -7.84 18.47 -2.18
C PHE A 453 -9.23 18.68 -2.80
N PRO A 454 -10.03 19.67 -2.34
CA PRO A 454 -11.41 19.83 -2.78
C PRO A 454 -11.54 20.09 -4.29
N PRO A 455 -12.43 19.37 -5.01
CA PRO A 455 -12.63 19.56 -6.46
C PRO A 455 -13.02 20.99 -6.84
N GLU A 456 -13.80 21.68 -6.00
CA GLU A 456 -14.22 23.07 -6.21
C GLU A 456 -13.02 24.01 -6.20
N ALA A 457 -12.12 23.85 -5.23
CA ALA A 457 -10.90 24.64 -5.15
C ALA A 457 -9.96 24.32 -6.33
N SER A 458 -9.84 23.04 -6.71
CA SER A 458 -9.05 22.62 -7.87
C SER A 458 -9.53 23.28 -9.17
N ALA A 459 -10.85 23.31 -9.40
CA ALA A 459 -11.44 23.94 -10.58
C ALA A 459 -11.21 25.46 -10.64
N LEU A 460 -11.12 26.13 -9.47
CA LEU A 460 -10.78 27.56 -9.39
C LEU A 460 -9.31 27.80 -9.72
N LEU A 461 -8.41 26.99 -9.16
CA LEU A 461 -6.96 27.12 -9.37
C LEU A 461 -6.56 26.81 -10.82
N GLN A 462 -7.20 25.85 -11.46
CA GLN A 462 -7.02 25.55 -12.88
C GLN A 462 -7.40 26.72 -13.81
N LYS A 463 -8.30 27.60 -13.34
CA LYS A 463 -8.69 28.83 -14.07
C LYS A 463 -7.81 30.03 -13.71
N GLY A 464 -6.81 29.86 -12.85
CA GLY A 464 -5.96 30.95 -12.38
C GLY A 464 -6.56 31.79 -11.23
N ASP A 465 -7.69 31.38 -10.64
CA ASP A 465 -8.41 32.20 -9.65
C ASP A 465 -8.04 31.85 -8.20
N ILE A 466 -6.79 32.19 -7.83
CA ILE A 466 -6.29 31.98 -6.47
C ILE A 466 -7.11 32.71 -5.41
N ARG A 467 -7.67 33.88 -5.71
CA ARG A 467 -8.43 34.67 -4.72
C ARG A 467 -9.75 34.01 -4.36
N GLN A 468 -10.44 33.40 -5.32
CA GLN A 468 -11.63 32.59 -5.03
C GLN A 468 -11.26 31.30 -4.30
N ALA A 469 -10.16 30.64 -4.69
CA ALA A 469 -9.70 29.43 -4.00
C ALA A 469 -9.34 29.72 -2.53
N ILE A 470 -8.61 30.79 -2.23
CA ILE A 470 -8.32 31.23 -0.86
C ILE A 470 -9.62 31.45 -0.09
N ARG A 471 -10.57 32.23 -0.64
CA ARG A 471 -11.87 32.47 0.03
C ARG A 471 -12.65 31.18 0.29
N TYR A 472 -12.58 30.21 -0.61
CA TYR A 472 -13.18 28.89 -0.40
C TYR A 472 -12.58 28.19 0.82
N PHE A 473 -11.25 28.15 0.92
CA PHE A 473 -10.55 27.52 2.05
C PHE A 473 -10.74 28.29 3.36
N GLU A 474 -10.73 29.62 3.34
CA GLU A 474 -10.94 30.46 4.53
C GLU A 474 -12.38 30.40 5.05
N ALA A 475 -13.35 30.04 4.21
CA ALA A 475 -14.71 29.76 4.64
C ALA A 475 -14.84 28.43 5.42
N GLN A 476 -13.81 27.58 5.38
CA GLN A 476 -13.75 26.33 6.13
C GLN A 476 -13.03 26.54 7.46
N SER A 477 -13.44 25.79 8.49
CA SER A 477 -12.78 25.82 9.81
C SER A 477 -11.63 24.82 9.89
N TYR A 478 -10.56 25.04 9.12
CA TYR A 478 -9.38 24.17 9.13
C TYR A 478 -8.44 24.46 10.31
N SER A 479 -7.87 23.39 10.87
CA SER A 479 -6.80 23.48 11.85
C SER A 479 -5.48 23.91 11.21
N ASP A 480 -4.51 24.30 12.04
CA ASP A 480 -3.20 24.73 11.57
C ASP A 480 -2.43 23.58 10.88
N GLU A 481 -2.64 22.34 11.31
CA GLU A 481 -2.05 21.14 10.69
C GLU A 481 -2.54 20.95 9.26
N VAL A 482 -3.84 21.19 9.02
CA VAL A 482 -4.42 21.13 7.68
C VAL A 482 -3.93 22.30 6.82
N LYS A 483 -3.86 23.51 7.39
CA LYS A 483 -3.35 24.69 6.67
C LYS A 483 -1.90 24.53 6.22
N ARG A 484 -1.02 23.98 7.07
CA ARG A 484 0.38 23.68 6.72
C ARG A 484 0.47 22.71 5.54
N TRP A 485 -0.43 21.74 5.44
CA TRP A 485 -0.52 20.85 4.29
C TRP A 485 -1.05 21.55 3.03
N LEU A 486 -2.03 22.45 3.17
CA LEU A 486 -2.63 23.18 2.05
C LEU A 486 -1.67 24.15 1.36
N ILE A 487 -0.78 24.82 2.11
CA ILE A 487 0.16 25.81 1.56
C ILE A 487 1.01 25.24 0.40
N PRO A 488 1.80 24.15 0.57
CA PRO A 488 2.59 23.61 -0.53
C PRO A 488 1.69 23.11 -1.67
N GLN A 489 0.48 22.59 -1.40
CA GLN A 489 -0.44 22.18 -2.46
C GLN A 489 -0.86 23.37 -3.33
N LEU A 490 -1.21 24.51 -2.73
CA LEU A 490 -1.54 25.74 -3.45
C LEU A 490 -0.37 26.22 -4.32
N LEU A 491 0.85 26.21 -3.77
CA LEU A 491 2.06 26.56 -4.51
C LEU A 491 2.39 25.53 -5.61
N GLY A 492 1.96 24.28 -5.45
CA GLY A 492 2.09 23.22 -6.44
C GLY A 492 1.32 23.50 -7.73
N PHE A 493 0.13 24.14 -7.62
CA PHE A 493 -0.64 24.59 -8.78
C PHE A 493 0.06 25.72 -9.54
N ASN A 494 0.46 26.76 -8.82
CA ASN A 494 1.29 27.84 -9.36
C ASN A 494 2.06 28.50 -8.21
N VAL A 495 3.38 28.55 -8.32
CA VAL A 495 4.24 29.16 -7.30
C VAL A 495 4.08 30.67 -7.20
N GLU A 496 3.56 31.33 -8.25
CA GLU A 496 3.27 32.77 -8.24
C GLU A 496 2.19 33.13 -7.21
N TYR A 497 1.36 32.16 -6.79
CA TYR A 497 0.36 32.34 -5.74
C TYR A 497 0.97 32.59 -4.35
N TYR A 498 2.29 32.47 -4.20
CA TYR A 498 2.98 32.67 -2.92
C TYR A 498 2.61 33.99 -2.24
N SER A 499 2.54 35.09 -2.99
CA SER A 499 2.23 36.40 -2.42
C SER A 499 0.82 36.45 -1.83
N GLU A 500 -0.18 35.96 -2.57
CA GLU A 500 -1.57 35.92 -2.14
C GLU A 500 -1.79 34.95 -0.98
N VAL A 501 -1.21 33.75 -1.05
CA VAL A 501 -1.35 32.74 0.00
C VAL A 501 -0.69 33.21 1.28
N ARG A 502 0.49 33.83 1.21
CA ARG A 502 1.20 34.41 2.36
C ARG A 502 0.42 35.54 3.05
N GLN A 503 -0.39 36.28 2.32
CA GLN A 503 -1.22 37.36 2.86
C GLN A 503 -2.57 36.88 3.41
N SER A 504 -2.92 35.61 3.20
CA SER A 504 -4.19 35.02 3.64
C SER A 504 -4.11 34.47 5.06
N SER A 505 -5.26 34.18 5.66
CA SER A 505 -5.37 33.50 6.96
C SER A 505 -5.02 32.00 6.93
N LEU A 506 -4.74 31.47 5.73
CA LEU A 506 -4.23 30.12 5.54
C LEU A 506 -2.74 30.01 5.86
N TRP A 507 -1.99 31.12 5.85
CA TRP A 507 -0.55 31.09 6.10
C TRP A 507 -0.26 30.84 7.58
N VAL A 508 0.35 29.69 7.90
CA VAL A 508 0.70 29.30 9.27
C VAL A 508 2.17 28.93 9.33
N GLY A 509 2.93 29.65 10.17
CA GLY A 509 4.37 29.45 10.31
C GLY A 509 5.17 29.89 9.08
N ASP A 510 6.37 29.36 8.94
CA ASP A 510 7.24 29.61 7.79
C ASP A 510 7.16 28.48 6.77
N LEU A 511 7.25 28.83 5.49
CA LEU A 511 7.42 27.85 4.41
C LEU A 511 8.79 27.18 4.55
N GLN A 512 8.80 25.88 4.83
CA GLN A 512 10.05 25.15 4.93
C GLN A 512 10.54 24.72 3.56
N LEU A 513 11.86 24.62 3.41
CA LEU A 513 12.46 24.12 2.18
C LEU A 513 12.09 22.66 1.93
N SER A 514 11.95 21.86 2.99
CA SER A 514 11.39 20.50 2.92
C SER A 514 10.01 20.43 2.27
N ASP A 515 9.16 21.45 2.47
CA ASP A 515 7.78 21.44 1.96
C ASP A 515 7.75 21.65 0.43
N LEU A 516 8.72 22.40 -0.11
CA LEU A 516 8.90 22.59 -1.55
C LEU A 516 9.29 21.30 -2.26
N MET A 517 9.97 20.38 -1.57
CA MET A 517 10.42 19.13 -2.16
C MET A 517 9.28 18.18 -2.51
N LEU A 518 8.15 18.30 -1.82
CA LEU A 518 6.91 17.60 -2.19
C LEU A 518 6.41 18.00 -3.59
N LEU A 519 6.84 19.16 -4.11
CA LEU A 519 6.33 19.76 -5.33
C LEU A 519 7.29 19.63 -6.53
N ARG A 520 8.47 19.02 -6.33
CA ARG A 520 9.55 18.90 -7.34
C ARG A 520 9.81 20.23 -8.05
N VAL A 521 10.16 21.25 -7.28
CA VAL A 521 10.39 22.60 -7.80
C VAL A 521 11.69 22.67 -8.62
N GLY A 522 11.57 23.01 -9.90
CA GLY A 522 12.73 23.29 -10.76
C GLY A 522 13.21 24.75 -10.64
N ALA A 523 14.31 25.06 -11.32
CA ALA A 523 14.94 26.39 -11.30
C ALA A 523 13.97 27.56 -11.57
N GLU A 524 13.09 27.44 -12.56
CA GLU A 524 12.10 28.48 -12.89
C GLU A 524 11.16 28.78 -11.72
N LYS A 525 10.70 27.73 -11.04
CA LYS A 525 9.81 27.87 -9.87
C LYS A 525 10.53 28.50 -8.69
N ILE A 526 11.79 28.15 -8.47
CA ILE A 526 12.64 28.76 -7.44
C ILE A 526 12.78 30.27 -7.70
N GLN A 527 13.08 30.67 -8.95
CA GLN A 527 13.18 32.08 -9.31
C GLN A 527 11.87 32.83 -9.09
N ALA A 528 10.73 32.26 -9.47
CA ALA A 528 9.42 32.87 -9.26
C ALA A 528 9.10 33.05 -7.77
N LEU A 529 9.40 32.05 -6.93
CA LEU A 529 9.24 32.14 -5.47
C LEU A 529 10.11 33.25 -4.86
N GLU A 530 11.38 33.35 -5.25
CA GLU A 530 12.27 34.45 -4.79
C GLU A 530 11.74 35.82 -5.23
N GLN A 531 11.28 35.95 -6.47
CA GLN A 531 10.66 37.20 -6.98
C GLN A 531 9.40 37.57 -6.20
N ALA A 532 8.64 36.57 -5.73
CA ALA A 532 7.49 36.74 -4.84
C ALA A 532 7.89 36.99 -3.36
N GLY A 533 9.19 37.05 -3.05
CA GLY A 533 9.72 37.37 -1.72
C GLY A 533 9.83 36.17 -0.78
N ALA A 534 9.90 34.94 -1.30
CA ALA A 534 10.27 33.76 -0.51
C ALA A 534 11.77 33.79 -0.17
N ASN A 535 12.10 33.47 1.09
CA ASN A 535 13.50 33.36 1.51
C ASN A 535 13.99 31.92 1.31
N LEU A 536 14.70 31.68 0.20
CA LEU A 536 15.17 30.34 -0.17
C LEU A 536 16.68 30.12 0.02
N ARG A 537 17.40 31.17 0.46
CA ARG A 537 18.86 31.15 0.64
C ARG A 537 19.30 30.87 2.08
N GLY A 538 18.36 30.68 2.99
CA GLY A 538 18.63 30.29 4.38
C GLY A 538 18.67 28.77 4.56
N MET A 539 18.50 28.36 5.81
CA MET A 539 18.20 26.98 6.19
C MET A 539 16.81 26.90 6.79
N ASP A 540 16.17 25.74 6.66
CA ASP A 540 14.87 25.48 7.30
C ASP A 540 15.01 24.98 8.74
N SER A 541 13.90 24.60 9.37
CA SER A 541 13.85 24.06 10.74
C SER A 541 14.60 22.75 10.93
N ARG A 542 14.96 22.03 9.86
CA ARG A 542 15.84 20.86 9.88
C ARG A 542 17.32 21.25 9.69
N HIS A 543 17.60 22.54 9.62
CA HIS A 543 18.88 23.16 9.34
C HIS A 543 19.42 22.79 7.95
N LYS A 544 18.54 22.58 6.97
CA LYS A 544 18.92 22.20 5.62
C LYS A 544 18.77 23.34 4.63
N THR A 545 19.72 23.42 3.71
CA THR A 545 19.71 24.35 2.58
C THR A 545 18.93 23.77 1.41
N LEU A 546 18.60 24.62 0.43
CA LEU A 546 17.97 24.15 -0.80
C LEU A 546 18.91 23.22 -1.62
N MET A 547 20.24 23.41 -1.50
CA MET A 547 21.23 22.53 -2.13
C MET A 547 21.19 21.12 -1.54
N HIS A 548 21.04 20.98 -0.21
CA HIS A 548 20.90 19.67 0.43
C HIS A 548 19.72 18.89 -0.15
N TYR A 549 18.56 19.51 -0.26
CA TYR A 549 17.38 18.86 -0.81
C TYR A 549 17.49 18.55 -2.31
N ALA A 550 18.11 19.44 -3.08
CA ALA A 550 18.39 19.16 -4.50
C ALA A 550 19.30 17.93 -4.66
N ALA A 551 20.30 17.76 -3.78
CA ALA A 551 21.15 16.59 -3.72
C ALA A 551 20.37 15.32 -3.31
N GLU A 552 19.48 15.42 -2.32
CA GLU A 552 18.62 14.31 -1.90
C GLU A 552 17.72 13.82 -3.04
N GLN A 553 17.20 14.74 -3.86
CA GLN A 553 16.40 14.43 -5.04
C GLN A 553 17.25 14.01 -6.25
N SER A 554 18.58 14.13 -6.17
CA SER A 554 19.51 13.88 -7.28
C SER A 554 19.20 14.75 -8.52
N ASP A 555 18.70 15.97 -8.31
CA ASP A 555 18.33 16.89 -9.39
C ASP A 555 19.54 17.69 -9.88
N VAL A 556 20.24 17.12 -10.85
CA VAL A 556 21.42 17.72 -11.51
C VAL A 556 21.15 19.14 -12.02
N ASN A 557 19.96 19.39 -12.58
CA ASN A 557 19.62 20.68 -13.17
C ASN A 557 19.43 21.74 -12.09
N LEU A 558 18.69 21.39 -11.03
CA LEU A 558 18.48 22.28 -9.90
C LEU A 558 19.81 22.55 -9.19
N MET A 559 20.63 21.54 -8.88
CA MET A 559 21.93 21.75 -8.23
C MET A 559 22.86 22.66 -9.05
N SER A 560 22.92 22.44 -10.37
CA SER A 560 23.72 23.28 -11.29
C SER A 560 23.24 24.74 -11.29
N PHE A 561 21.91 24.94 -11.28
CA PHE A 561 21.31 26.27 -11.17
C PHE A 561 21.65 26.93 -9.83
N LEU A 562 21.41 26.24 -8.71
CA LEU A 562 21.65 26.76 -7.36
C LEU A 562 23.11 27.19 -7.19
N LYS A 563 24.05 26.39 -7.69
CA LYS A 563 25.47 26.72 -7.78
C LYS A 563 25.75 27.98 -8.57
N THR A 564 25.24 28.05 -9.80
CA THR A 564 25.47 29.22 -10.66
C THR A 564 24.90 30.51 -10.03
N GLN A 565 23.82 30.40 -9.27
CA GLN A 565 23.18 31.52 -8.58
C GLN A 565 23.78 31.82 -7.18
N GLY A 566 24.80 31.07 -6.75
CA GLY A 566 25.49 31.27 -5.48
C GLY A 566 24.61 30.98 -4.25
N TYR A 567 23.78 29.96 -4.31
CA TYR A 567 23.08 29.47 -3.13
C TYR A 567 24.08 28.82 -2.16
N PRO A 568 23.86 28.90 -0.83
CA PRO A 568 24.75 28.28 0.13
C PRO A 568 24.82 26.76 -0.03
N PHE A 569 26.02 26.20 0.11
CA PHE A 569 26.27 24.76 0.12
C PHE A 569 25.66 24.11 1.36
N SER A 570 26.21 24.44 2.53
CA SER A 570 25.69 24.12 3.86
C SER A 570 25.77 25.34 4.77
N LEU A 571 24.91 25.40 5.77
CA LEU A 571 24.91 26.40 6.84
C LEU A 571 24.97 25.74 8.23
N ASP A 572 25.13 24.41 8.27
CA ASP A 572 25.18 23.56 9.45
C ASP A 572 26.38 22.62 9.33
N ASP A 573 27.04 22.37 10.45
CA ASP A 573 28.25 21.54 10.57
C ASP A 573 28.02 20.25 11.36
N GLN A 574 26.79 20.00 11.85
CA GLN A 574 26.46 18.82 12.65
C GLN A 574 25.76 17.73 11.83
N GLY A 575 24.85 18.11 10.94
CA GLY A 575 24.11 17.21 10.06
C GLY A 575 24.77 17.04 8.69
N GLN A 576 24.13 16.28 7.80
CA GLN A 576 24.71 16.03 6.47
C GLN A 576 24.74 17.30 5.62
N ASP A 577 25.90 17.58 5.03
CA ASP A 577 26.02 18.51 3.92
C ASP A 577 25.60 17.84 2.58
N PRO A 578 25.51 18.59 1.47
CA PRO A 578 25.17 18.01 0.18
C PRO A 578 26.16 16.94 -0.35
N LEU A 579 27.46 17.01 0.01
CA LEU A 579 28.45 16.02 -0.44
C LEU A 579 28.23 14.67 0.26
N HIS A 580 27.91 14.67 1.56
CA HIS A 580 27.49 13.48 2.28
C HIS A 580 26.31 12.76 1.61
N ILE A 581 25.37 13.51 1.04
CA ILE A 581 24.17 12.97 0.39
C ILE A 581 24.51 12.31 -0.94
N VAL A 582 25.29 12.96 -1.80
CA VAL A 582 25.65 12.41 -3.12
C VAL A 582 26.61 11.21 -3.04
N LEU A 583 27.41 11.11 -1.97
CA LEU A 583 28.32 9.98 -1.73
C LEU A 583 27.65 8.78 -1.06
N ARG A 584 26.33 8.80 -0.85
CA ARG A 584 25.61 7.65 -0.32
C ARG A 584 25.68 6.46 -1.29
N ALA A 585 26.17 5.33 -0.79
CA ALA A 585 26.34 4.10 -1.57
C ALA A 585 25.03 3.29 -1.77
N ASP A 586 23.89 3.83 -1.34
CA ASP A 586 22.57 3.21 -1.42
C ASP A 586 21.62 3.98 -2.34
N GLN A 587 22.15 4.57 -3.42
CA GLN A 587 21.39 5.28 -4.46
C GLN A 587 21.12 4.36 -5.67
N PRO A 588 20.28 3.30 -5.58
CA PRO A 588 20.15 2.24 -6.59
C PRO A 588 19.58 2.70 -7.94
N ARG A 589 19.11 3.95 -8.03
CA ARG A 589 18.45 4.49 -9.23
C ARG A 589 19.35 5.37 -10.09
N LEU A 590 20.56 5.69 -9.64
CA LEU A 590 21.48 6.57 -10.36
C LEU A 590 22.53 5.76 -11.13
N SER A 591 22.85 6.23 -12.34
CA SER A 591 24.01 5.73 -13.07
C SER A 591 25.31 6.27 -12.46
N MET A 592 26.44 5.57 -12.69
CA MET A 592 27.76 6.06 -12.27
C MET A 592 28.03 7.48 -12.78
N GLN A 593 27.70 7.77 -14.05
CA GLN A 593 27.84 9.09 -14.65
C GLN A 593 27.00 10.17 -13.93
N SER A 594 25.81 9.81 -13.44
CA SER A 594 24.96 10.73 -12.68
C SER A 594 25.60 11.07 -11.34
N ILE A 595 26.13 10.07 -10.62
CA ILE A 595 26.83 10.28 -9.34
C ILE A 595 28.09 11.14 -9.57
N GLU A 596 28.89 10.82 -10.58
CA GLU A 596 30.05 11.63 -10.94
C GLU A 596 29.68 13.09 -11.20
N THR A 597 28.62 13.33 -11.98
CA THR A 597 28.14 14.70 -12.28
C THR A 597 27.67 15.41 -11.02
N LEU A 598 26.94 14.74 -10.14
CA LEU A 598 26.47 15.31 -8.87
C LEU A 598 27.66 15.66 -7.97
N VAL A 599 28.66 14.77 -7.86
CA VAL A 599 29.91 15.01 -7.11
C VAL A 599 30.67 16.19 -7.71
N ASP A 600 30.83 16.27 -9.03
CA ASP A 600 31.48 17.39 -9.72
C ASP A 600 30.80 18.73 -9.37
N ILE A 601 29.46 18.76 -9.29
CA ILE A 601 28.72 19.98 -8.91
C ILE A 601 29.01 20.40 -7.46
N VAL A 602 28.98 19.47 -6.51
CA VAL A 602 29.18 19.80 -5.08
C VAL A 602 30.65 20.07 -4.75
N MET A 603 31.61 19.39 -5.38
CA MET A 603 33.04 19.60 -5.13
C MET A 603 33.51 20.98 -5.60
N ASP A 604 32.87 21.56 -6.60
CA ASP A 604 33.17 22.94 -7.04
C ASP A 604 32.80 24.01 -5.99
N TYR A 605 32.03 23.66 -4.94
CA TYR A 605 31.88 24.52 -3.76
C TYR A 605 33.07 24.51 -2.82
N GLN A 606 34.06 23.64 -3.06
CA GLN A 606 35.22 23.41 -2.20
C GLN A 606 34.80 23.07 -0.77
N PRO A 607 33.97 22.03 -0.57
CA PRO A 607 33.51 21.65 0.77
C PRO A 607 34.70 21.15 1.62
N ASP A 608 34.55 21.23 2.94
CA ASP A 608 35.48 20.59 3.86
C ASP A 608 35.27 19.07 3.82
N ILE A 609 36.35 18.32 3.59
CA ILE A 609 36.27 16.86 3.44
C ILE A 609 36.60 16.22 4.78
N ASP A 610 35.55 15.88 5.51
CA ASP A 610 35.64 15.21 6.81
C ASP A 610 35.79 13.67 6.73
N VAL A 611 35.85 13.05 7.91
CA VAL A 611 35.97 11.60 8.07
C VAL A 611 34.72 10.82 7.60
N PHE A 612 33.55 11.46 7.59
CA PHE A 612 32.28 10.83 7.20
C PHE A 612 32.12 10.79 5.67
N HIS A 613 32.68 11.78 4.96
CA HIS A 613 32.87 11.72 3.51
C HIS A 613 33.78 10.56 3.12
N HIS A 614 34.94 10.44 3.77
CA HIS A 614 35.88 9.34 3.52
C HIS A 614 35.28 7.98 3.88
N SER A 615 34.49 7.89 4.95
CA SER A 615 33.77 6.66 5.29
C SER A 615 32.78 6.25 4.19
N ARG A 616 32.04 7.20 3.63
CA ARG A 616 31.16 6.96 2.46
C ARG A 616 31.97 6.52 1.23
N MET A 617 33.13 7.13 0.98
CA MET A 617 34.05 6.68 -0.08
C MET A 617 34.59 5.28 0.16
N ALA A 618 34.80 4.85 1.42
CA ALA A 618 35.19 3.48 1.75
C ALA A 618 34.10 2.48 1.37
N LEU A 619 32.84 2.81 1.63
CA LEU A 619 31.71 2.00 1.19
C LEU A 619 31.53 2.00 -0.33
N ILE A 620 31.73 3.14 -1.00
CA ILE A 620 31.76 3.22 -2.47
C ILE A 620 32.89 2.35 -3.03
N LYS A 621 34.09 2.37 -2.46
CA LYS A 621 35.21 1.52 -2.90
C LYS A 621 34.88 0.03 -2.76
N LEU A 622 34.21 -0.33 -1.67
CA LEU A 622 33.81 -1.70 -1.38
C LEU A 622 32.74 -2.22 -2.36
N LYS A 623 31.71 -1.40 -2.66
CA LYS A 623 30.57 -1.78 -3.51
C LYS A 623 30.73 -1.46 -5.00
N TYR A 624 31.47 -0.39 -5.31
CA TYR A 624 31.56 0.26 -6.62
C TYR A 624 33.01 0.68 -6.92
N PRO A 625 33.97 -0.26 -7.02
CA PRO A 625 35.38 0.06 -7.16
C PRO A 625 35.71 0.92 -8.39
N GLN A 626 34.98 0.73 -9.51
CA GLN A 626 35.15 1.56 -10.71
C GLN A 626 34.70 3.01 -10.48
N LEU A 627 33.56 3.21 -9.80
CA LEU A 627 33.08 4.54 -9.44
C LEU A 627 34.06 5.23 -8.50
N TYR A 628 34.58 4.52 -7.49
CA TYR A 628 35.62 5.05 -6.59
C TYR A 628 36.85 5.55 -7.36
N GLN A 629 37.37 4.76 -8.31
CA GLN A 629 38.52 5.15 -9.13
C GLN A 629 38.21 6.39 -9.98
N SER A 630 37.02 6.45 -10.58
CA SER A 630 36.59 7.62 -11.35
C SER A 630 36.51 8.87 -10.49
N LEU A 631 35.80 8.81 -9.34
CA LEU A 631 35.64 9.94 -8.43
C LEU A 631 36.98 10.47 -7.92
N THR A 632 37.89 9.59 -7.50
CA THR A 632 39.21 10.00 -6.97
C THR A 632 40.18 10.48 -8.05
N SER A 633 39.99 10.08 -9.31
CA SER A 633 40.74 10.65 -10.44
C SER A 633 40.32 12.08 -10.79
N ARG A 634 39.05 12.43 -10.52
CA ARG A 634 38.49 13.77 -10.73
C ARG A 634 38.73 14.68 -9.53
N HIS A 635 38.61 14.13 -8.33
CA HIS A 635 38.69 14.84 -7.04
C HIS A 635 39.63 14.06 -6.12
N ALA A 636 40.92 14.42 -6.14
CA ALA A 636 41.95 13.69 -5.40
C ALA A 636 41.76 13.78 -3.87
N GLU A 637 41.04 14.78 -3.38
CA GLU A 637 40.74 14.98 -1.95
C GLU A 637 39.81 13.89 -1.37
N LEU A 638 39.05 13.21 -2.23
CA LEU A 638 38.17 12.09 -1.85
C LEU A 638 38.90 10.76 -1.70
N ALA A 639 40.19 10.71 -2.01
CA ALA A 639 40.97 9.48 -1.93
C ALA A 639 41.17 9.03 -0.47
N ILE A 640 40.94 7.74 -0.22
CA ILE A 640 41.00 7.16 1.12
C ILE A 640 42.18 6.20 1.29
N THR A 641 42.61 5.99 2.53
CA THR A 641 43.60 4.96 2.87
C THR A 641 42.92 3.61 3.16
N GLY A 642 43.70 2.53 3.20
CA GLY A 642 43.19 1.19 3.53
C GLY A 642 42.64 1.03 4.96
N GLU A 643 42.91 1.99 5.85
CA GLU A 643 42.47 1.98 7.26
C GLU A 643 41.20 2.80 7.48
N THR A 644 40.68 3.46 6.45
CA THR A 644 39.48 4.31 6.54
C THR A 644 38.28 3.46 6.95
N PRO A 645 37.58 3.80 8.05
CA PRO A 645 36.46 3.02 8.54
C PRO A 645 35.28 3.09 7.55
N LEU A 646 34.44 2.05 7.57
CA LEU A 646 33.15 2.08 6.87
C LEU A 646 32.13 2.88 7.71
N PRO A 647 31.04 3.41 7.08
CA PRO A 647 30.00 4.11 7.82
C PRO A 647 29.39 3.18 8.88
N GLN A 648 29.25 3.67 10.11
CA GLN A 648 28.78 2.85 11.24
C GLN A 648 27.29 2.52 11.17
N VAL A 649 26.54 3.26 10.36
CA VAL A 649 25.08 3.16 10.25
C VAL A 649 24.63 3.05 8.80
N ARG A 650 23.42 2.52 8.61
CA ARG A 650 22.73 2.45 7.32
C ARG A 650 21.36 3.12 7.36
#